data_AF-A0A4R5NG05-F1
#
_entry.id   AF-A0A4R5NG05-F1
#
_cell.length_a   1.000
_cell.length_b   1.000
_cell.length_c   1.000
_cell.angle_alpha   90.00
_cell.angle_beta   90.00
_cell.angle_gamma   90.00
#
_symmetry.space_group_name_H-M   'P 1'
#
loop_
_entity.id
_entity.type
_entity.pdbx_description
1 polymer ?
#
loop_
_entity_poly.entity_id
_entity_poly.type
_entity_poly.pdbx_seq_one_letter_code
_entity_poly.pdbx_strand_id
1 'polypeptide(L)'
;MNKHKIKSNILYISLFIFFEGLLMISTLNQIVFAATDPTATNSVIDAGNQANYEKALESTPKGLHWSDQDFTKANFKNNSAEIVSSTNPATLNTSVIKMTNTNYQVGGIWSNLSEDNFFNINENQTASTWLYFGSYKNSNYPDSLFPGDGMAFVMHNDPRGTNAHSLGKDKDGTIVPGDGETLGVWGTDWDWNETNPANIAKNAVQNSLAIEFDTFVNKLTTYKDISGEGVSFDAQGINGQHIAIGYPGNPSDGTFPINTYFHNSIKKTAGDTSTGPATKNYFTMLHLAATDGLNLVDNNWHHLTIQWTKPATNSNLGTITYKYDDKNPDGTPTNSTKTASTVIDTNQFKSTDGKLYWGFTGSTGKYTENNLLVFESLPSFVDAQATSDIHNDTENTEVKAGGHVNANDDITYNYNLKYIGWTREWTNIKTRMQVPQNMTFTSGEINYANGKKETIPDSVFADTTDPGHLNYQLLQTLNKDNRTATISLHGKAAKTTTSTLTVPSAHAHFDGDNLITDTDVPSFVIDPKSITLESSTPYIIKVKKGEDAQIKAHVNYLGSSTVDLTKLTVYQKIGSQDYIAQKGLIDTAGDFTLNIPNSQLNESSTPVSFYVKDDSGILGQTNTLERTIQFGGTVSFGEVSSNVKFQNINFGNKNKLVPRIDDWNVHVIDSREKGASWIVQASASQLINSATKKPFDGNLIFKETPDSHPINLNNVTNIAQYTKTDDSTETNNITLPWTNQNGILLSLDNNVSPAGQYNGVISWILLDSIANQ
;
A
#
# COMPACT_ATOMS: atom_id res chain seq x y z
N MET A 1 -53.04 33.43 33.67
CA MET A 1 -54.11 34.06 34.49
C MET A 1 -54.01 33.58 35.93
N ASN A 2 -54.33 34.44 36.90
CA ASN A 2 -54.19 34.17 38.34
C ASN A 2 -55.24 33.19 38.89
N LYS A 3 -54.87 32.36 39.88
CA LYS A 3 -55.23 32.61 41.30
C LYS A 3 -54.54 31.67 42.32
N HIS A 4 -53.75 32.32 43.19
CA HIS A 4 -53.33 32.00 44.56
C HIS A 4 -54.44 31.45 45.50
N LYS A 5 -54.21 30.94 46.73
CA LYS A 5 -53.08 30.78 47.72
C LYS A 5 -53.50 29.63 48.71
N ILE A 6 -52.75 29.10 49.68
CA ILE A 6 -52.13 29.64 50.94
C ILE A 6 -51.15 28.51 51.44
N LYS A 7 -49.83 28.73 51.61
CA LYS A 7 -49.04 28.88 52.88
C LYS A 7 -49.32 27.84 53.99
N SER A 8 -48.37 27.30 54.77
CA SER A 8 -46.98 27.70 55.18
C SER A 8 -46.24 26.45 55.77
N ASN A 9 -45.01 26.40 56.32
CA ASN A 9 -43.97 27.38 56.72
C ASN A 9 -42.58 26.69 56.95
N ILE A 10 -41.47 27.46 56.85
CA ILE A 10 -40.22 27.48 57.69
C ILE A 10 -39.38 26.17 57.89
N LEU A 11 -38.12 26.03 57.42
CA LEU A 11 -36.80 26.65 57.80
C LEU A 11 -36.25 26.19 59.20
N TYR A 12 -34.95 25.98 59.50
CA TYR A 12 -33.66 25.94 58.76
C TYR A 12 -32.51 25.40 59.69
N ILE A 13 -31.31 25.10 59.13
CA ILE A 13 -29.93 25.27 59.71
C ILE A 13 -29.32 24.24 60.71
N SER A 14 -28.24 23.58 60.24
CA SER A 14 -26.84 23.38 60.76
C SER A 14 -26.54 23.18 62.28
N LEU A 15 -25.50 22.45 62.76
CA LEU A 15 -24.06 22.44 62.39
C LEU A 15 -23.27 21.34 63.20
N PHE A 16 -22.02 21.03 62.78
CA PHE A 16 -21.02 20.15 63.44
C PHE A 16 -20.52 20.60 64.84
N ILE A 17 -19.98 19.67 65.66
CA ILE A 17 -18.57 19.64 66.20
C ILE A 17 -18.28 18.46 67.17
N PHE A 18 -17.01 18.01 67.14
CA PHE A 18 -16.25 16.99 67.92
C PHE A 18 -16.49 16.83 69.45
N PHE A 19 -16.23 15.60 69.97
CA PHE A 19 -15.08 15.31 70.87
C PHE A 19 -14.76 13.80 71.03
N GLU A 20 -13.50 13.47 71.37
CA GLU A 20 -12.98 12.10 71.61
C GLU A 20 -13.00 11.67 73.10
N GLY A 21 -12.72 10.39 73.39
CA GLY A 21 -12.25 9.99 74.75
C GLY A 21 -12.34 8.50 75.13
N LEU A 22 -11.20 7.80 75.03
CA LEU A 22 -10.90 6.41 75.43
C LEU A 22 -11.71 5.74 76.58
N LEU A 23 -11.92 4.42 76.46
CA LEU A 23 -11.47 3.45 77.48
C LEU A 23 -11.33 2.02 76.92
N MET A 24 -10.20 1.35 77.23
CA MET A 24 -9.94 -0.05 76.85
C MET A 24 -10.48 -1.03 77.90
N ILE A 25 -10.85 -2.24 77.45
CA ILE A 25 -10.58 -3.54 78.12
C ILE A 25 -10.61 -4.64 77.04
N SER A 26 -9.90 -5.74 77.29
CA SER A 26 -9.37 -6.64 76.26
C SER A 26 -9.85 -8.10 76.37
N THR A 27 -9.53 -8.87 75.33
CA THR A 27 -9.25 -10.33 75.25
C THR A 27 -10.28 -11.28 74.62
N LEU A 28 -9.69 -12.25 73.89
CA LEU A 28 -10.19 -13.59 73.50
C LEU A 28 -11.19 -13.71 72.33
N ASN A 29 -10.65 -13.60 71.11
CA ASN A 29 -11.11 -14.41 69.98
C ASN A 29 -10.23 -15.66 69.85
N GLN A 30 -10.83 -16.83 69.62
CA GLN A 30 -10.11 -18.06 69.26
C GLN A 30 -9.68 -18.01 67.79
N ILE A 31 -8.44 -18.43 67.51
CA ILE A 31 -7.89 -18.49 66.16
C ILE A 31 -8.32 -19.82 65.52
N VAL A 32 -9.09 -19.74 64.43
CA VAL A 32 -9.14 -20.78 63.41
C VAL A 32 -8.19 -20.35 62.30
N PHE A 33 -7.17 -21.17 62.01
CA PHE A 33 -6.22 -20.88 60.94
C PHE A 33 -6.85 -21.18 59.58
N ALA A 34 -7.39 -20.15 58.93
CA ALA A 34 -7.49 -20.09 57.48
C ALA A 34 -6.22 -19.41 56.94
N ALA A 35 -5.48 -20.07 56.06
CA ALA A 35 -4.20 -19.57 55.55
C ALA A 35 -4.43 -18.57 54.41
N THR A 36 -4.57 -17.30 54.76
CA THR A 36 -4.35 -16.17 53.85
C THR A 36 -3.28 -15.27 54.45
N ASP A 37 -2.12 -15.18 53.80
CA ASP A 37 -1.09 -14.18 54.11
C ASP A 37 -1.02 -13.16 52.95
N PRO A 38 -1.78 -12.05 53.03
CA PRO A 38 -1.71 -10.95 52.08
C PRO A 38 -0.70 -9.91 52.57
N THR A 39 0.58 -10.26 52.59
CA THR A 39 1.65 -9.32 52.95
C THR A 39 1.99 -8.37 51.81
N ALA A 40 2.45 -7.16 52.16
CA ALA A 40 2.48 -5.97 51.29
C ALA A 40 3.46 -6.01 50.08
N THR A 41 4.04 -7.16 49.76
CA THR A 41 4.89 -7.35 48.58
C THR A 41 4.09 -7.38 47.28
N ASN A 42 2.88 -7.96 47.29
CA ASN A 42 2.07 -8.09 46.06
C ASN A 42 1.65 -6.73 45.51
N SER A 43 1.31 -5.76 46.37
CA SER A 43 0.83 -4.44 45.91
C SER A 43 1.86 -3.63 45.11
N VAL A 44 3.17 -3.88 45.30
CA VAL A 44 4.23 -3.21 44.51
C VAL A 44 4.46 -3.94 43.19
N ILE A 45 4.38 -5.27 43.22
CA ILE A 45 4.42 -6.17 42.06
C ILE A 45 3.26 -5.85 41.10
N ASP A 46 2.03 -5.78 41.62
CA ASP A 46 0.83 -5.41 40.86
C ASP A 46 0.93 -3.99 40.27
N ALA A 47 1.44 -3.01 41.03
CA ALA A 47 1.58 -1.63 40.54
C ALA A 47 2.60 -1.51 39.39
N GLY A 48 3.72 -2.24 39.47
CA GLY A 48 4.70 -2.31 38.38
C GLY A 48 4.14 -3.01 37.14
N ASN A 49 3.42 -4.12 37.33
CA ASN A 49 2.79 -4.86 36.23
C ASN A 49 1.68 -4.03 35.55
N GLN A 50 0.87 -3.29 36.32
CA GLN A 50 -0.16 -2.40 35.80
C GLN A 50 0.42 -1.25 34.96
N ALA A 51 1.51 -0.63 35.40
CA ALA A 51 2.17 0.42 34.61
C ALA A 51 2.80 -0.12 33.31
N ASN A 52 3.31 -1.36 33.33
CA ASN A 52 3.78 -2.05 32.14
C ASN A 52 2.63 -2.40 31.17
N TYR A 53 1.47 -2.83 31.70
CA TYR A 53 0.24 -3.09 30.93
C TYR A 53 -0.26 -1.84 30.21
N GLU A 54 -0.35 -0.70 30.91
CA GLU A 54 -0.76 0.58 30.33
C GLU A 54 0.17 0.99 29.18
N LYS A 55 1.50 0.87 29.38
CA LYS A 55 2.50 1.12 28.34
C LYS A 55 2.38 0.17 27.15
N ALA A 56 1.99 -1.09 27.36
CA ALA A 56 1.77 -2.05 26.28
C ALA A 56 0.60 -1.64 25.38
N LEU A 57 -0.49 -1.12 25.96
CA LEU A 57 -1.62 -0.55 25.21
C LEU A 57 -1.24 0.74 24.47
N GLU A 58 -0.40 1.59 25.06
CA GLU A 58 0.10 2.83 24.43
C GLU A 58 1.05 2.57 23.25
N SER A 59 1.64 1.37 23.20
CA SER A 59 2.59 0.94 22.16
C SER A 59 2.02 -0.17 21.26
N THR A 60 0.73 -0.48 21.37
CA THR A 60 0.06 -1.54 20.61
C THR A 60 0.30 -1.37 19.09
N PRO A 61 0.86 -2.39 18.41
CA PRO A 61 1.01 -2.44 16.96
C PRO A 61 -0.34 -2.36 16.24
N LYS A 62 -0.30 -2.17 14.92
CA LYS A 62 -1.53 -2.17 14.12
C LYS A 62 -2.08 -3.60 14.01
N GLY A 63 -3.35 -3.76 14.33
CA GLY A 63 -4.08 -5.02 14.16
C GLY A 63 -5.51 -4.81 13.68
N LEU A 64 -6.27 -5.90 13.76
CA LEU A 64 -7.68 -5.95 13.38
C LEU A 64 -8.59 -5.36 14.47
N HIS A 65 -9.75 -4.86 14.03
CA HIS A 65 -10.87 -4.53 14.89
C HIS A 65 -11.84 -5.71 14.91
N TRP A 66 -12.18 -6.26 16.08
CA TRP A 66 -13.09 -7.40 16.18
C TRP A 66 -14.48 -6.99 16.65
N SER A 67 -15.48 -7.79 16.30
CA SER A 67 -16.74 -7.78 17.04
C SER A 67 -16.62 -8.71 18.25
N ASP A 68 -17.40 -8.44 19.31
CA ASP A 68 -17.50 -9.31 20.50
C ASP A 68 -18.02 -10.74 20.19
N GLN A 69 -18.40 -11.04 18.94
CA GLN A 69 -18.97 -12.32 18.51
C GLN A 69 -17.96 -13.22 17.77
N ASP A 70 -16.87 -12.67 17.24
CA ASP A 70 -15.87 -13.44 16.48
C ASP A 70 -15.08 -14.43 17.39
N PHE A 71 -15.02 -14.13 18.69
CA PHE A 71 -14.40 -14.96 19.74
C PHE A 71 -15.33 -15.22 20.92
N THR A 72 -15.14 -16.35 21.60
CA THR A 72 -15.87 -16.75 22.81
C THR A 72 -14.88 -16.96 23.95
N LYS A 73 -15.04 -16.22 25.05
CA LYS A 73 -14.30 -16.47 26.30
C LYS A 73 -14.64 -17.86 26.83
N ALA A 74 -13.63 -18.60 27.28
CA ALA A 74 -13.83 -19.93 27.84
C ALA A 74 -14.70 -19.90 29.11
N ASN A 75 -15.75 -20.74 29.16
CA ASN A 75 -16.70 -20.72 30.28
C ASN A 75 -16.19 -21.53 31.47
N PHE A 76 -15.22 -20.97 32.19
CA PHE A 76 -14.76 -21.47 33.48
C PHE A 76 -14.72 -20.36 34.53
N LYS A 77 -14.77 -20.75 35.80
CA LYS A 77 -14.79 -19.83 36.93
C LYS A 77 -13.51 -19.00 36.95
N ASN A 78 -13.65 -17.67 37.05
CA ASN A 78 -12.55 -16.71 37.11
C ASN A 78 -11.65 -16.63 35.86
N ASN A 79 -12.17 -16.97 34.67
CA ASN A 79 -11.45 -16.70 33.41
C ASN A 79 -11.09 -15.20 33.31
N SER A 80 -9.79 -14.90 33.23
CA SER A 80 -9.25 -13.54 33.18
C SER A 80 -9.22 -12.92 31.78
N ALA A 81 -9.46 -13.71 30.72
CA ALA A 81 -9.38 -13.25 29.35
C ALA A 81 -10.36 -12.10 29.06
N GLU A 82 -9.89 -11.04 28.42
CA GLU A 82 -10.65 -9.83 28.12
C GLU A 82 -10.24 -9.20 26.79
N ILE A 83 -11.20 -8.72 26.01
CA ILE A 83 -10.96 -7.90 24.84
C ILE A 83 -11.01 -6.44 25.31
N VAL A 84 -9.92 -5.71 25.07
CA VAL A 84 -9.78 -4.28 25.35
C VAL A 84 -9.40 -3.53 24.07
N SER A 85 -9.27 -2.21 24.12
CA SER A 85 -8.84 -1.40 22.97
C SER A 85 -7.41 -0.90 23.14
N SER A 86 -6.71 -0.74 22.01
CA SER A 86 -5.46 0.02 21.93
C SER A 86 -5.64 1.44 22.47
N THR A 87 -4.67 1.94 23.23
CA THR A 87 -4.59 3.37 23.61
C THR A 87 -3.58 4.13 22.77
N ASN A 88 -2.80 3.46 21.93
CA ASN A 88 -1.89 4.06 20.95
C ASN A 88 -2.68 4.92 19.94
N PRO A 89 -2.44 6.24 19.86
CA PRO A 89 -3.14 7.14 18.94
C PRO A 89 -3.05 6.74 17.46
N ALA A 90 -1.98 6.04 17.05
CA ALA A 90 -1.80 5.56 15.68
C ALA A 90 -2.65 4.31 15.37
N THR A 91 -3.10 3.56 16.38
CA THR A 91 -3.72 2.24 16.20
C THR A 91 -5.01 2.06 17.00
N LEU A 92 -5.70 3.15 17.42
CA LEU A 92 -6.89 3.14 18.30
C LEU A 92 -8.02 2.16 17.91
N ASN A 93 -8.19 1.85 16.62
CA ASN A 93 -9.20 0.88 16.16
C ASN A 93 -8.73 -0.59 16.30
N THR A 94 -7.50 -0.82 16.73
CA THR A 94 -6.96 -2.14 17.06
C THR A 94 -7.51 -2.55 18.43
N SER A 95 -8.17 -3.69 18.50
CA SER A 95 -8.49 -4.32 19.77
C SER A 95 -7.31 -5.18 20.24
N VAL A 96 -7.26 -5.48 21.53
CA VAL A 96 -6.19 -6.25 22.20
C VAL A 96 -6.84 -7.32 23.06
N ILE A 97 -6.37 -8.56 22.99
CA ILE A 97 -6.79 -9.62 23.90
C ILE A 97 -5.79 -9.67 25.05
N LYS A 98 -6.25 -9.35 26.26
CA LYS A 98 -5.53 -9.55 27.51
C LYS A 98 -5.88 -10.91 28.07
N MET A 99 -4.90 -11.79 28.22
CA MET A 99 -5.07 -13.11 28.83
C MET A 99 -4.90 -13.04 30.34
N THR A 100 -3.82 -12.40 30.82
CA THR A 100 -3.51 -12.19 32.25
C THR A 100 -2.81 -10.85 32.46
N ASN A 101 -2.94 -10.27 33.67
CA ASN A 101 -2.23 -9.06 34.10
C ASN A 101 -2.01 -8.94 35.64
N THR A 102 -2.30 -9.99 36.42
CA THR A 102 -1.97 -10.09 37.87
C THR A 102 -1.85 -11.57 38.25
N ASN A 103 -1.46 -11.87 39.49
CA ASN A 103 -1.19 -13.21 40.00
C ASN A 103 -2.41 -14.16 40.02
N TYR A 104 -2.14 -15.47 39.96
CA TYR A 104 -3.13 -16.56 40.06
C TYR A 104 -4.31 -16.42 39.09
N GLN A 105 -4.01 -16.05 37.84
CA GLN A 105 -4.99 -15.93 36.77
C GLN A 105 -4.84 -17.05 35.76
N VAL A 106 -5.96 -17.45 35.15
CA VAL A 106 -5.99 -18.31 33.97
C VAL A 106 -6.93 -17.69 32.96
N GLY A 107 -6.41 -17.35 31.79
CA GLY A 107 -7.15 -16.83 30.65
C GLY A 107 -7.42 -17.93 29.63
N GLY A 108 -8.60 -17.91 29.01
CA GLY A 108 -8.92 -18.77 27.86
C GLY A 108 -9.89 -18.09 26.90
N ILE A 109 -9.58 -18.07 25.61
CA ILE A 109 -10.45 -17.52 24.57
C ILE A 109 -10.33 -18.32 23.27
N TRP A 110 -11.48 -18.60 22.65
CA TRP A 110 -11.61 -19.53 21.53
C TRP A 110 -12.35 -18.89 20.37
N SER A 111 -12.02 -19.32 19.15
CA SER A 111 -12.67 -18.92 17.91
C SER A 111 -14.13 -19.34 17.90
N ASN A 112 -15.01 -18.53 17.33
CA ASN A 112 -16.43 -18.86 17.23
C ASN A 112 -16.78 -19.59 15.92
N LEU A 113 -16.93 -20.91 15.99
CA LEU A 113 -17.33 -21.76 14.86
C LEU A 113 -18.70 -21.39 14.23
N SER A 114 -19.61 -20.70 14.95
CA SER A 114 -20.90 -20.27 14.36
C SER A 114 -20.76 -19.06 13.44
N GLU A 115 -19.75 -18.21 13.66
CA GLU A 115 -19.46 -17.00 12.87
C GLU A 115 -18.39 -17.26 11.80
N ASP A 116 -18.27 -18.53 11.39
CA ASP A 116 -17.26 -19.08 10.48
C ASP A 116 -15.79 -18.85 10.92
N ASN A 117 -15.52 -18.72 12.24
CA ASN A 117 -14.15 -18.58 12.78
C ASN A 117 -13.61 -19.93 13.25
N PHE A 118 -12.90 -20.65 12.36
CA PHE A 118 -12.31 -21.96 12.65
C PHE A 118 -10.92 -22.12 12.04
N PHE A 119 -10.11 -23.05 12.55
CA PHE A 119 -8.94 -23.50 11.82
C PHE A 119 -9.35 -24.64 10.89
N ASN A 120 -8.89 -24.65 9.63
CA ASN A 120 -9.21 -25.73 8.68
C ASN A 120 -7.95 -26.47 8.26
N ILE A 121 -7.71 -27.63 8.86
CA ILE A 121 -6.50 -28.43 8.61
C ILE A 121 -6.46 -29.04 7.19
N ASN A 122 -7.58 -29.01 6.46
CA ASN A 122 -7.68 -29.46 5.07
C ASN A 122 -7.31 -28.38 4.04
N GLU A 123 -6.98 -27.16 4.46
CA GLU A 123 -6.47 -26.08 3.61
C GLU A 123 -5.12 -25.56 4.13
N ASN A 124 -4.31 -24.97 3.25
CA ASN A 124 -3.15 -24.19 3.72
C ASN A 124 -3.68 -22.92 4.40
N GLN A 125 -3.09 -22.53 5.52
CA GLN A 125 -3.53 -21.35 6.29
C GLN A 125 -2.34 -20.63 6.92
N THR A 126 -2.44 -19.31 7.03
CA THR A 126 -1.52 -18.47 7.81
C THR A 126 -2.29 -17.74 8.92
N ALA A 127 -1.73 -17.70 10.12
CA ALA A 127 -2.17 -16.85 11.22
C ALA A 127 -1.05 -15.85 11.54
N SER A 128 -1.39 -14.59 11.80
CA SER A 128 -0.45 -13.50 12.06
C SER A 128 -0.92 -12.74 13.30
N THR A 129 -0.07 -12.64 14.33
CA THR A 129 -0.39 -12.00 15.61
C THR A 129 0.83 -11.36 16.23
N TRP A 130 0.61 -10.25 16.93
CA TRP A 130 1.56 -9.71 17.89
C TRP A 130 1.33 -10.35 19.26
N LEU A 131 2.41 -10.57 20.01
CA LEU A 131 2.42 -11.06 21.38
C LEU A 131 3.17 -10.06 22.28
N TYR A 132 2.75 -9.96 23.53
CA TYR A 132 3.40 -9.20 24.59
C TYR A 132 3.38 -10.04 25.86
N PHE A 133 4.49 -10.05 26.61
CA PHE A 133 4.63 -10.79 27.86
C PHE A 133 5.02 -9.88 29.05
N GLY A 134 5.28 -8.59 28.83
CA GLY A 134 5.72 -7.69 29.90
C GLY A 134 7.22 -7.66 30.12
N SER A 135 7.65 -7.58 31.38
CA SER A 135 8.99 -7.09 31.73
C SER A 135 9.82 -8.02 32.60
N TYR A 136 11.05 -8.33 32.17
CA TYR A 136 12.06 -8.97 32.99
C TYR A 136 12.66 -7.99 34.00
N LYS A 137 13.12 -8.57 35.10
CA LYS A 137 13.94 -7.98 36.16
C LYS A 137 14.85 -6.82 35.71
N ASN A 138 14.50 -5.60 36.10
CA ASN A 138 15.33 -4.40 35.91
C ASN A 138 16.22 -4.17 37.15
N SER A 139 17.51 -3.87 36.95
CA SER A 139 18.45 -3.55 38.05
C SER A 139 18.05 -2.34 38.90
N ASN A 140 17.18 -1.47 38.39
CA ASN A 140 16.69 -0.27 39.07
C ASN A 140 15.51 -0.56 40.02
N TYR A 141 14.91 -1.75 39.95
CA TYR A 141 13.78 -2.17 40.77
C TYR A 141 14.08 -3.53 41.44
N PRO A 142 14.83 -3.54 42.56
CA PRO A 142 15.30 -4.78 43.19
C PRO A 142 14.19 -5.67 43.76
N ASP A 143 12.97 -5.16 43.92
CA ASP A 143 11.83 -5.83 44.57
C ASP A 143 10.68 -6.22 43.61
N SER A 144 10.86 -6.15 42.29
CA SER A 144 9.78 -6.43 41.30
C SER A 144 10.01 -7.66 40.41
N LEU A 145 8.98 -8.52 40.37
CA LEU A 145 8.61 -9.45 39.29
C LEU A 145 9.70 -10.45 38.82
N PHE A 146 9.51 -11.71 39.21
CA PHE A 146 9.79 -12.81 38.28
C PHE A 146 8.57 -12.88 37.35
N PRO A 147 8.74 -12.87 36.03
CA PRO A 147 7.63 -13.08 35.10
C PRO A 147 7.26 -14.56 35.02
N GLY A 148 6.00 -14.83 34.73
CA GLY A 148 5.46 -16.18 34.61
C GLY A 148 3.94 -16.17 34.48
N ASP A 149 3.33 -17.19 33.88
CA ASP A 149 3.99 -18.46 33.49
C ASP A 149 4.19 -18.59 31.96
N GLY A 150 3.34 -17.92 31.18
CA GLY A 150 3.37 -17.89 29.72
C GLY A 150 1.97 -17.92 29.11
N MET A 151 1.92 -18.06 27.79
CA MET A 151 0.68 -18.31 27.04
C MET A 151 0.90 -19.36 25.95
N ALA A 152 -0.19 -19.94 25.43
CA ALA A 152 -0.14 -20.91 24.34
C ALA A 152 -1.17 -20.61 23.26
N PHE A 153 -0.74 -20.64 21.99
CA PHE A 153 -1.65 -20.78 20.85
C PHE A 153 -2.10 -22.24 20.78
N VAL A 154 -3.41 -22.48 20.67
CA VAL A 154 -3.97 -23.84 20.72
C VAL A 154 -4.96 -24.03 19.60
N MET A 155 -4.84 -25.16 18.88
CA MET A 155 -5.89 -25.69 17.99
C MET A 155 -6.47 -26.95 18.62
N HIS A 156 -7.80 -27.06 18.71
CA HIS A 156 -8.43 -28.22 19.33
C HIS A 156 -9.79 -28.59 18.74
N ASN A 157 -10.14 -29.86 18.94
CA ASN A 157 -11.49 -30.40 18.81
C ASN A 157 -11.86 -31.15 20.10
N ASP A 158 -11.59 -30.48 21.22
CA ASP A 158 -11.98 -30.92 22.57
C ASP A 158 -13.52 -31.06 22.67
N PRO A 159 -14.06 -32.17 23.22
CA PRO A 159 -15.50 -32.34 23.41
C PRO A 159 -16.19 -31.27 24.26
N ARG A 160 -15.44 -30.46 25.02
CA ARG A 160 -15.93 -29.31 25.79
C ARG A 160 -16.22 -28.08 24.92
N GLY A 161 -15.82 -28.08 23.64
CA GLY A 161 -15.95 -26.94 22.73
C GLY A 161 -15.26 -25.70 23.31
N THR A 162 -15.93 -24.54 23.25
CA THR A 162 -15.44 -23.28 23.84
C THR A 162 -15.24 -23.33 25.36
N ASN A 163 -15.55 -24.42 26.06
CA ASN A 163 -15.25 -24.58 27.48
C ASN A 163 -13.92 -25.32 27.74
N ALA A 164 -13.10 -25.54 26.70
CA ALA A 164 -11.79 -26.17 26.81
C ALA A 164 -10.81 -25.32 27.64
N HIS A 165 -10.07 -25.97 28.53
CA HIS A 165 -8.95 -25.48 29.35
C HIS A 165 -8.32 -26.67 30.09
N SER A 166 -7.12 -26.51 30.66
CA SER A 166 -6.57 -27.46 31.63
C SER A 166 -7.42 -27.50 32.91
N LEU A 167 -7.50 -28.67 33.54
CA LEU A 167 -8.25 -28.88 34.78
C LEU A 167 -7.31 -29.38 35.88
N GLY A 168 -7.37 -28.76 37.05
CA GLY A 168 -6.68 -29.22 38.26
C GLY A 168 -7.65 -29.53 39.39
N LYS A 169 -7.12 -30.07 40.48
CA LYS A 169 -7.81 -30.14 41.77
C LYS A 169 -7.02 -29.34 42.80
N ASP A 170 -7.67 -28.37 43.42
CA ASP A 170 -7.07 -27.66 44.54
C ASP A 170 -6.91 -28.56 45.79
N LYS A 171 -6.31 -28.01 46.84
CA LYS A 171 -6.04 -28.72 48.11
C LYS A 171 -7.30 -29.17 48.85
N ASP A 172 -8.46 -28.59 48.52
CA ASP A 172 -9.78 -28.97 49.04
C ASP A 172 -10.51 -29.99 48.13
N GLY A 173 -9.90 -30.34 46.99
CA GLY A 173 -10.43 -31.28 46.00
C GLY A 173 -11.39 -30.67 44.98
N THR A 174 -11.52 -29.34 44.95
CA THR A 174 -12.38 -28.62 44.00
C THR A 174 -11.72 -28.63 42.62
N ILE A 175 -12.52 -28.87 41.57
CA ILE A 175 -12.03 -28.72 40.19
C ILE A 175 -11.90 -27.23 39.87
N VAL A 176 -10.70 -26.83 39.46
CA VAL A 176 -10.32 -25.47 39.07
C VAL A 176 -9.56 -25.50 37.74
N PRO A 177 -9.42 -24.36 37.03
CA PRO A 177 -8.50 -24.27 35.90
C PRO A 177 -7.06 -24.59 36.33
N GLY A 178 -6.26 -25.17 35.45
CA GLY A 178 -4.82 -25.31 35.68
C GLY A 178 -4.10 -23.97 35.44
N ASP A 179 -3.36 -23.50 36.45
CA ASP A 179 -2.39 -22.42 36.36
C ASP A 179 -0.95 -22.97 36.32
N GLY A 180 0.06 -22.12 36.57
CA GLY A 180 1.47 -22.52 36.61
C GLY A 180 1.99 -23.04 35.28
N GLU A 181 2.82 -24.08 35.35
CA GLU A 181 3.42 -24.75 34.18
C GLU A 181 2.42 -25.34 33.17
N THR A 182 1.12 -25.32 33.48
CA THR A 182 0.12 -25.80 32.53
C THR A 182 -0.30 -24.77 31.48
N LEU A 183 -0.03 -23.48 31.68
CA LEU A 183 -0.40 -22.38 30.77
C LEU A 183 -1.89 -22.35 30.39
N GLY A 184 -2.76 -22.94 31.23
CA GLY A 184 -4.18 -23.14 30.92
C GLY A 184 -4.48 -24.23 29.87
N VAL A 185 -3.49 -24.98 29.36
CA VAL A 185 -3.62 -25.97 28.27
C VAL A 185 -3.13 -27.38 28.64
N TRP A 186 -1.98 -27.53 29.27
CA TRP A 186 -1.38 -28.83 29.59
C TRP A 186 -2.06 -29.50 30.79
N GLY A 187 -1.86 -30.79 30.98
CA GLY A 187 -2.47 -31.53 32.08
C GLY A 187 -1.81 -31.20 33.42
N THR A 188 -2.57 -30.99 34.50
CA THR A 188 -1.99 -30.73 35.82
C THR A 188 -1.46 -32.02 36.47
N ASP A 189 -0.29 -31.96 37.12
CA ASP A 189 0.29 -33.05 37.92
C ASP A 189 0.26 -32.78 39.44
N TRP A 190 -0.80 -32.10 39.90
CA TRP A 190 -0.98 -31.64 41.28
C TRP A 190 -1.29 -32.73 42.32
N ASP A 191 -0.74 -33.94 42.12
CA ASP A 191 -0.72 -35.02 43.09
C ASP A 191 0.62 -35.77 42.99
N TRP A 192 1.50 -35.58 43.98
CA TRP A 192 2.78 -36.29 44.08
C TRP A 192 2.65 -37.82 44.23
N ASN A 193 1.43 -38.36 44.36
CA ASN A 193 1.16 -39.80 44.35
C ASN A 193 0.83 -40.33 42.93
N GLU A 194 0.57 -39.46 41.96
CA GLU A 194 0.24 -39.85 40.59
C GLU A 194 1.45 -40.49 39.91
N THR A 195 1.21 -41.58 39.18
CA THR A 195 2.25 -42.39 38.51
C THR A 195 1.91 -42.67 37.04
N ASN A 196 0.69 -42.34 36.61
CA ASN A 196 0.20 -42.62 35.27
C ASN A 196 0.11 -41.34 34.41
N PRO A 197 0.96 -41.19 33.38
CA PRO A 197 0.87 -40.10 32.41
C PRO A 197 -0.52 -39.89 31.78
N ALA A 198 -1.35 -40.93 31.70
CA ALA A 198 -2.70 -40.81 31.17
C ALA A 198 -3.69 -40.07 32.07
N ASN A 199 -3.45 -40.02 33.37
CA ASN A 199 -4.26 -39.19 34.26
C ASN A 199 -3.89 -37.70 34.13
N ILE A 200 -2.63 -37.38 33.85
CA ILE A 200 -2.16 -36.03 33.53
C ILE A 200 -2.77 -35.57 32.20
N ALA A 201 -2.53 -36.32 31.11
CA ALA A 201 -3.00 -35.96 29.77
C ALA A 201 -4.53 -35.80 29.68
N LYS A 202 -5.30 -36.58 30.45
CA LYS A 202 -6.77 -36.48 30.51
C LYS A 202 -7.28 -35.13 31.05
N ASN A 203 -6.47 -34.44 31.85
CA ASN A 203 -6.82 -33.16 32.45
C ASN A 203 -6.47 -31.96 31.54
N ALA A 204 -5.67 -32.16 30.49
CA ALA A 204 -5.30 -31.15 29.51
C ALA A 204 -6.47 -30.76 28.58
N VAL A 205 -6.25 -29.81 27.67
CA VAL A 205 -7.11 -29.64 26.48
C VAL A 205 -6.98 -30.88 25.58
N GLN A 206 -8.09 -31.52 25.24
CA GLN A 206 -8.15 -32.79 24.51
C GLN A 206 -8.18 -32.59 22.99
N ASN A 207 -7.71 -33.59 22.24
CA ASN A 207 -7.73 -33.61 20.76
C ASN A 207 -7.12 -32.34 20.15
N SER A 208 -5.89 -32.02 20.56
CA SER A 208 -5.33 -30.67 20.50
C SER A 208 -3.86 -30.67 20.08
N LEU A 209 -3.43 -29.50 19.60
CA LEU A 209 -2.04 -29.12 19.40
C LEU A 209 -1.84 -27.75 20.03
N ALA A 210 -0.77 -27.56 20.78
CA ALA A 210 -0.38 -26.27 21.34
C ALA A 210 1.00 -25.85 20.80
N ILE A 211 1.17 -24.54 20.61
CA ILE A 211 2.46 -23.85 20.55
C ILE A 211 2.53 -23.00 21.81
N GLU A 212 3.41 -23.34 22.74
CA GLU A 212 3.62 -22.59 23.97
C GLU A 212 4.67 -21.50 23.81
N PHE A 213 4.52 -20.45 24.62
CA PHE A 213 5.44 -19.33 24.76
C PHE A 213 5.70 -19.21 26.27
N ASP A 214 6.64 -20.03 26.74
CA ASP A 214 6.92 -20.24 28.15
C ASP A 214 7.93 -19.21 28.66
N THR A 215 7.50 -18.46 29.68
CA THR A 215 8.29 -17.39 30.29
C THR A 215 8.87 -17.80 31.65
N PHE A 216 8.47 -18.94 32.22
CA PHE A 216 8.86 -19.39 33.55
C PHE A 216 9.31 -20.86 33.57
N VAL A 217 10.62 -21.06 33.68
CA VAL A 217 11.21 -22.38 33.41
C VAL A 217 11.08 -23.37 34.57
N ASN A 218 10.22 -24.38 34.41
CA ASN A 218 9.81 -25.35 35.44
C ASN A 218 10.76 -26.55 35.57
N LYS A 219 11.83 -26.41 36.35
CA LYS A 219 12.96 -27.37 36.40
C LYS A 219 13.23 -28.10 37.70
N LEU A 220 12.37 -27.94 38.69
CA LEU A 220 12.63 -28.46 40.02
C LEU A 220 12.41 -29.98 40.03
N THR A 221 13.39 -30.72 40.56
CA THR A 221 13.40 -32.20 40.53
C THR A 221 13.83 -32.84 41.85
N THR A 222 14.21 -32.04 42.86
CA THR A 222 14.63 -32.59 44.16
C THR A 222 13.42 -32.90 45.04
N TYR A 223 13.58 -33.85 45.96
CA TYR A 223 12.51 -34.27 46.87
C TYR A 223 11.87 -33.10 47.67
N LYS A 224 12.65 -32.04 47.97
CA LYS A 224 12.15 -30.88 48.71
C LYS A 224 11.29 -29.96 47.86
N ASP A 225 11.59 -29.88 46.56
CA ASP A 225 10.95 -28.94 45.65
C ASP A 225 9.64 -29.48 45.08
N ILE A 226 9.55 -30.80 44.86
CA ILE A 226 8.30 -31.43 44.40
C ILE A 226 7.20 -31.24 45.46
N SER A 227 6.32 -30.26 45.25
CA SER A 227 5.21 -29.92 46.17
C SER A 227 3.88 -30.58 45.80
N GLY A 228 3.78 -31.19 44.61
CA GLY A 228 2.49 -31.62 44.05
C GLY A 228 1.67 -30.42 43.56
N GLU A 229 2.32 -29.41 42.97
CA GLU A 229 1.68 -28.21 42.41
C GLU A 229 2.17 -27.91 40.97
N GLY A 230 2.94 -28.81 40.36
CA GLY A 230 3.56 -28.64 39.04
C GLY A 230 4.80 -27.73 39.04
N VAL A 231 5.98 -28.32 38.86
CA VAL A 231 7.29 -27.63 38.99
C VAL A 231 8.40 -28.19 38.07
N SER A 232 8.07 -29.05 37.11
CA SER A 232 9.03 -29.98 36.50
C SER A 232 8.93 -30.18 34.98
N PHE A 233 8.00 -29.55 34.26
CA PHE A 233 7.81 -29.82 32.83
C PHE A 233 9.07 -29.59 31.98
N ASP A 234 9.88 -28.60 32.31
CA ASP A 234 11.15 -28.23 31.64
C ASP A 234 12.40 -28.94 32.15
N ALA A 235 12.26 -29.89 33.07
CA ALA A 235 13.42 -30.58 33.64
C ALA A 235 14.23 -31.40 32.62
N GLN A 236 13.75 -31.54 31.38
CA GLN A 236 14.43 -32.21 30.26
C GLN A 236 14.50 -31.29 29.02
N GLY A 237 15.71 -31.08 28.49
CA GLY A 237 15.93 -30.49 27.16
C GLY A 237 15.86 -28.97 27.02
N ILE A 238 15.28 -28.24 27.99
CA ILE A 238 15.15 -26.77 27.99
C ILE A 238 16.22 -26.13 28.88
N ASN A 239 16.66 -24.90 28.60
CA ASN A 239 17.67 -24.13 29.36
C ASN A 239 17.17 -22.77 29.86
N GLY A 240 16.35 -22.05 29.09
CA GLY A 240 15.75 -20.75 29.42
C GLY A 240 14.28 -20.67 29.04
N GLN A 241 13.77 -19.43 28.90
CA GLN A 241 12.46 -19.19 28.28
C GLN A 241 12.45 -19.73 26.86
N HIS A 242 11.32 -20.23 26.40
CA HIS A 242 11.29 -21.01 25.18
C HIS A 242 9.94 -20.99 24.47
N ILE A 243 9.97 -21.39 23.20
CA ILE A 243 8.77 -21.65 22.40
C ILE A 243 8.85 -23.10 21.96
N ALA A 244 7.80 -23.88 22.15
CA ALA A 244 7.77 -25.28 21.75
C ALA A 244 6.36 -25.75 21.36
N ILE A 245 6.29 -26.92 20.74
CA ILE A 245 5.07 -27.50 20.19
C ILE A 245 4.82 -28.85 20.87
N GLY A 246 3.56 -29.17 21.15
CA GLY A 246 3.21 -30.49 21.66
C GLY A 246 1.71 -30.79 21.59
N TYR A 247 1.34 -31.98 22.05
CA TYR A 247 -0.03 -32.48 22.05
C TYR A 247 -0.56 -32.58 23.49
N PRO A 248 -1.30 -31.58 23.99
CA PRO A 248 -1.70 -31.54 25.40
C PRO A 248 -2.48 -32.76 25.86
N GLY A 249 -3.38 -33.29 25.02
CA GLY A 249 -4.18 -34.47 25.33
C GLY A 249 -3.47 -35.83 25.20
N ASN A 250 -2.17 -35.88 24.84
CA ASN A 250 -1.50 -37.15 24.52
C ASN A 250 -0.70 -37.74 25.69
N PRO A 251 -1.12 -38.89 26.26
CA PRO A 251 -0.37 -39.61 27.30
C PRO A 251 0.93 -40.25 26.80
N SER A 252 1.79 -40.63 27.76
CA SER A 252 2.90 -41.56 27.54
C SER A 252 2.53 -42.98 27.96
N ASP A 253 1.47 -43.53 27.35
CA ASP A 253 0.98 -44.90 27.60
C ASP A 253 1.09 -45.82 26.36
N GLY A 254 1.61 -45.30 25.24
CA GLY A 254 1.77 -46.04 23.98
C GLY A 254 0.51 -46.10 23.11
N THR A 255 -0.58 -45.40 23.46
CA THR A 255 -1.77 -45.26 22.59
C THR A 255 -1.57 -44.26 21.45
N PHE A 256 -0.55 -43.41 21.54
CA PHE A 256 -0.21 -42.39 20.55
C PHE A 256 1.23 -42.55 20.01
N PRO A 257 1.52 -42.08 18.79
CA PRO A 257 2.86 -42.16 18.20
C PRO A 257 3.85 -41.15 18.82
N ILE A 258 3.35 -40.13 19.52
CA ILE A 258 4.13 -39.09 20.21
C ILE A 258 3.55 -38.95 21.62
N ASN A 259 4.41 -39.10 22.61
CA ASN A 259 4.09 -39.07 24.03
C ASN A 259 4.46 -37.71 24.63
N THR A 260 3.55 -37.03 25.33
CA THR A 260 3.83 -35.71 25.92
C THR A 260 4.45 -35.80 27.32
N TYR A 261 3.83 -36.52 28.26
CA TYR A 261 4.20 -36.50 29.70
C TYR A 261 5.00 -37.71 30.15
N PHE A 262 6.15 -37.52 30.82
CA PHE A 262 7.01 -38.59 31.30
C PHE A 262 7.02 -38.65 32.82
N HIS A 263 6.59 -39.80 33.36
CA HIS A 263 6.59 -40.07 34.80
C HIS A 263 8.02 -40.18 35.34
N ASN A 264 8.29 -39.46 36.42
CA ASN A 264 9.52 -39.53 37.18
C ASN A 264 9.21 -39.70 38.68
N SER A 265 10.17 -40.22 39.44
CA SER A 265 10.04 -40.34 40.90
C SER A 265 11.34 -40.00 41.61
N ILE A 266 11.21 -39.33 42.77
CA ILE A 266 12.33 -38.95 43.63
C ILE A 266 12.12 -39.48 45.04
N LYS A 267 13.14 -40.18 45.56
CA LYS A 267 13.13 -40.75 46.91
C LYS A 267 13.61 -39.73 47.92
N LYS A 268 13.06 -39.80 49.13
CA LYS A 268 13.54 -39.00 50.25
C LYS A 268 14.97 -39.38 50.62
N THR A 269 15.85 -38.38 50.72
CA THR A 269 17.27 -38.57 51.10
C THR A 269 17.39 -39.10 52.53
N ALA A 270 18.35 -39.99 52.78
CA ALA A 270 18.62 -40.49 54.13
C ALA A 270 18.98 -39.34 55.08
N GLY A 271 18.33 -39.28 56.24
CA GLY A 271 18.50 -38.21 57.23
C GLY A 271 17.62 -36.97 57.00
N ASP A 272 16.85 -36.89 55.91
CA ASP A 272 15.92 -35.79 55.70
C ASP A 272 14.68 -35.92 56.61
N THR A 273 14.40 -34.88 57.41
CA THR A 273 13.32 -34.83 58.41
C THR A 273 12.03 -34.15 57.91
N SER A 274 11.99 -33.68 56.65
CA SER A 274 10.80 -33.04 56.06
C SER A 274 9.54 -33.92 56.11
N THR A 275 8.37 -33.31 56.17
CA THR A 275 7.09 -34.01 56.06
C THR A 275 6.85 -34.47 54.60
N GLY A 276 6.08 -35.55 54.42
CA GLY A 276 5.74 -36.10 53.10
C GLY A 276 5.99 -37.62 52.95
N PRO A 277 5.58 -38.21 51.81
CA PRO A 277 5.75 -39.63 51.53
C PRO A 277 7.21 -40.02 51.27
N ALA A 278 7.57 -41.29 51.43
CA ALA A 278 8.96 -41.76 51.22
C ALA A 278 9.47 -41.63 49.77
N THR A 279 8.56 -41.44 48.82
CA THR A 279 8.81 -41.17 47.41
C THR A 279 7.74 -40.20 46.93
N LYS A 280 8.14 -39.20 46.16
CA LYS A 280 7.26 -38.29 45.43
C LYS A 280 7.41 -38.52 43.94
N ASN A 281 6.33 -38.36 43.20
CA ASN A 281 6.32 -38.39 41.75
C ASN A 281 6.20 -36.97 41.19
N TYR A 282 6.67 -36.80 39.96
CA TYR A 282 6.57 -35.56 39.18
C TYR A 282 6.62 -35.92 37.70
N PHE A 283 6.21 -35.00 36.82
CA PHE A 283 6.20 -35.23 35.38
C PHE A 283 7.10 -34.24 34.64
N THR A 284 7.64 -34.66 33.50
CA THR A 284 8.43 -33.82 32.58
C THR A 284 7.83 -33.92 31.19
N MET A 285 7.92 -32.88 30.36
CA MET A 285 7.31 -32.89 29.02
C MET A 285 8.31 -33.10 27.88
N LEU A 286 7.78 -33.50 26.71
CA LEU A 286 8.49 -33.50 25.43
C LEU A 286 8.13 -32.26 24.62
N HIS A 287 9.09 -31.36 24.52
CA HIS A 287 9.00 -30.13 23.73
C HIS A 287 9.43 -30.39 22.28
N LEU A 288 8.48 -30.43 21.33
CA LEU A 288 8.77 -30.60 19.91
C LEU A 288 9.17 -29.27 19.28
N ALA A 289 10.15 -29.30 18.37
CA ALA A 289 10.61 -28.13 17.63
C ALA A 289 10.98 -26.91 18.52
N ALA A 290 11.45 -27.17 19.74
CA ALA A 290 11.73 -26.15 20.74
C ALA A 290 12.78 -25.13 20.27
N THR A 291 12.48 -23.84 20.44
CA THR A 291 13.44 -22.74 20.41
C THR A 291 13.69 -22.26 21.83
N ASP A 292 14.86 -22.60 22.36
CA ASP A 292 15.27 -22.41 23.75
C ASP A 292 16.22 -21.18 23.92
N GLY A 293 16.35 -20.68 25.14
CA GLY A 293 17.24 -19.57 25.47
C GLY A 293 16.76 -18.19 24.98
N LEU A 294 15.44 -18.02 24.88
CA LEU A 294 14.79 -16.76 24.48
C LEU A 294 14.72 -15.76 25.64
N ASN A 295 14.30 -14.54 25.29
CA ASN A 295 13.97 -13.46 26.23
C ASN A 295 12.63 -12.87 25.76
N LEU A 296 11.53 -13.52 26.15
CA LEU A 296 10.16 -13.22 25.69
C LEU A 296 9.56 -11.98 26.39
N VAL A 297 10.11 -11.64 27.56
CA VAL A 297 9.58 -10.65 28.52
C VAL A 297 10.45 -9.40 28.53
N ASP A 298 10.62 -8.76 27.38
CA ASP A 298 11.61 -7.69 27.21
C ASP A 298 11.04 -6.25 27.22
N ASN A 299 9.73 -6.11 27.47
CA ASN A 299 8.88 -4.92 27.35
C ASN A 299 8.41 -4.55 25.92
N ASN A 300 8.66 -5.37 24.89
CA ASN A 300 8.29 -5.10 23.50
C ASN A 300 7.17 -6.03 23.00
N TRP A 301 6.56 -5.62 21.89
CA TRP A 301 5.65 -6.46 21.11
C TRP A 301 6.46 -7.28 20.11
N HIS A 302 6.25 -8.59 20.11
CA HIS A 302 6.92 -9.55 19.24
C HIS A 302 5.94 -10.09 18.19
N HIS A 303 6.38 -10.19 16.94
CA HIS A 303 5.54 -10.74 15.88
C HIS A 303 5.59 -12.28 15.87
N LEU A 304 4.45 -12.91 15.57
CA LEU A 304 4.31 -14.34 15.36
C LEU A 304 3.52 -14.62 14.07
N THR A 305 4.19 -15.24 13.10
CA THR A 305 3.51 -15.90 11.97
C THR A 305 3.44 -17.42 12.21
N ILE A 306 2.23 -17.99 12.23
CA ILE A 306 1.99 -19.44 12.20
C ILE A 306 1.58 -19.84 10.77
N GLN A 307 2.27 -20.80 10.18
CA GLN A 307 1.98 -21.33 8.84
C GLN A 307 1.63 -22.81 8.93
N TRP A 308 0.46 -23.17 8.41
CA TRP A 308 0.01 -24.55 8.25
C TRP A 308 0.04 -24.96 6.79
N THR A 309 0.79 -26.03 6.51
CA THR A 309 0.77 -26.74 5.23
C THR A 309 -0.08 -28.00 5.40
N LYS A 310 -1.15 -28.11 4.60
CA LYS A 310 -2.06 -29.24 4.69
C LYS A 310 -1.41 -30.57 4.29
N PRO A 311 -1.97 -31.72 4.73
CA PRO A 311 -1.50 -33.01 4.28
C PRO A 311 -1.56 -33.16 2.75
N ALA A 312 -0.56 -33.83 2.20
CA ALA A 312 -0.60 -34.26 0.79
C ALA A 312 -1.77 -35.25 0.56
N THR A 313 -2.21 -35.38 -0.70
CA THR A 313 -3.29 -36.31 -1.07
C THR A 313 -3.00 -37.73 -0.58
N ASN A 314 -3.96 -38.34 0.13
CA ASN A 314 -3.85 -39.64 0.81
C ASN A 314 -2.88 -39.70 2.00
N SER A 315 -2.56 -38.54 2.61
CA SER A 315 -1.81 -38.43 3.87
C SER A 315 -2.66 -37.79 4.96
N ASN A 316 -2.35 -38.13 6.22
CA ASN A 316 -2.79 -37.45 7.44
C ASN A 316 -1.71 -36.50 8.01
N LEU A 317 -0.50 -36.50 7.42
CA LEU A 317 0.63 -35.73 7.90
C LEU A 317 0.68 -34.35 7.23
N GLY A 318 0.35 -33.31 7.99
CA GLY A 318 0.58 -31.90 7.62
C GLY A 318 1.83 -31.36 8.32
N THR A 319 2.15 -30.09 8.08
CA THR A 319 3.31 -29.41 8.69
C THR A 319 2.88 -28.09 9.29
N ILE A 320 3.22 -27.86 10.56
CA ILE A 320 3.11 -26.56 11.19
C ILE A 320 4.50 -25.92 11.32
N THR A 321 4.58 -24.64 11.04
CA THR A 321 5.80 -23.83 11.17
C THR A 321 5.43 -22.54 11.89
N TYR A 322 6.19 -22.13 12.90
CA TYR A 322 6.09 -20.78 13.42
C TYR A 322 7.33 -19.96 13.06
N LYS A 323 7.14 -18.66 12.96
CA LYS A 323 8.18 -17.63 12.89
C LYS A 323 7.90 -16.62 13.99
N TYR A 324 8.84 -16.49 14.92
CA TYR A 324 8.80 -15.50 16.00
C TYR A 324 9.81 -14.40 15.69
N ASP A 325 9.48 -13.14 15.95
CA ASP A 325 10.23 -11.95 15.56
C ASP A 325 10.48 -11.83 14.05
N ASP A 326 9.49 -12.12 13.20
CA ASP A 326 9.63 -11.92 11.74
C ASP A 326 9.22 -10.53 11.22
N LYS A 327 8.51 -9.71 12.00
CA LYS A 327 8.23 -8.28 11.69
C LYS A 327 8.56 -7.33 12.84
N ASN A 328 8.82 -6.06 12.51
CA ASN A 328 8.79 -4.92 13.41
C ASN A 328 7.37 -4.33 13.49
N PRO A 329 6.99 -3.57 14.54
CA PRO A 329 5.62 -3.02 14.71
C PRO A 329 5.08 -2.11 13.60
N ASP A 330 5.91 -1.73 12.62
CA ASP A 330 5.54 -0.97 11.42
C ASP A 330 5.25 -1.85 10.18
N GLY A 331 5.28 -3.17 10.34
CA GLY A 331 5.09 -4.18 9.28
C GLY A 331 6.39 -4.68 8.64
N THR A 332 7.51 -3.95 8.78
CA THR A 332 8.76 -4.28 8.08
C THR A 332 9.41 -5.57 8.60
N PRO A 333 10.05 -6.38 7.74
CA PRO A 333 10.66 -7.64 8.15
C PRO A 333 11.89 -7.45 9.06
N THR A 334 12.15 -8.42 9.95
CA THR A 334 13.37 -8.41 10.79
C THR A 334 14.42 -9.44 10.38
N ASN A 335 15.66 -9.22 10.82
CA ASN A 335 16.75 -10.20 10.72
C ASN A 335 16.89 -11.09 11.97
N SER A 336 16.07 -10.91 13.02
CA SER A 336 16.15 -11.67 14.28
C SER A 336 15.32 -12.95 14.30
N THR A 337 14.44 -13.14 13.31
CA THR A 337 13.48 -14.25 13.17
C THR A 337 13.97 -15.61 13.71
N LYS A 338 13.18 -16.21 14.59
CA LYS A 338 13.30 -17.63 15.00
C LYS A 338 12.26 -18.44 14.27
N THR A 339 12.69 -19.45 13.51
CA THR A 339 11.79 -20.34 12.77
C THR A 339 11.96 -21.77 13.27
N ALA A 340 10.87 -22.43 13.62
CA ALA A 340 10.85 -23.87 13.86
C ALA A 340 9.62 -24.51 13.22
N SER A 341 9.71 -25.80 12.93
CA SER A 341 8.71 -26.54 12.15
C SER A 341 8.65 -27.99 12.60
N THR A 342 7.45 -28.58 12.56
CA THR A 342 7.26 -30.00 12.85
C THR A 342 6.09 -30.60 12.05
N VAL A 343 6.12 -31.92 11.89
CA VAL A 343 5.08 -32.69 11.21
C VAL A 343 3.98 -33.05 12.20
N ILE A 344 2.73 -32.80 11.82
CA ILE A 344 1.54 -33.01 12.63
C ILE A 344 0.65 -34.08 11.99
N ASP A 345 0.25 -35.08 12.78
CA ASP A 345 -0.78 -36.03 12.39
C ASP A 345 -2.16 -35.43 12.65
N THR A 346 -2.95 -35.20 11.59
CA THR A 346 -4.29 -34.62 11.71
C THR A 346 -5.30 -35.54 12.40
N ASN A 347 -5.04 -36.85 12.50
CA ASN A 347 -5.92 -37.77 13.24
C ASN A 347 -5.93 -37.48 14.75
N GLN A 348 -4.89 -36.81 15.28
CA GLN A 348 -4.79 -36.43 16.69
C GLN A 348 -5.94 -35.51 17.13
N PHE A 349 -6.44 -34.68 16.21
CA PHE A 349 -7.60 -33.82 16.44
C PHE A 349 -8.94 -34.55 16.41
N LYS A 350 -9.02 -35.77 15.86
CA LYS A 350 -10.26 -36.55 15.73
C LYS A 350 -11.43 -35.77 15.09
N SER A 351 -11.12 -34.76 14.27
CA SER A 351 -12.12 -33.97 13.54
C SER A 351 -12.58 -34.74 12.29
N THR A 352 -13.85 -34.56 11.91
CA THR A 352 -14.46 -35.30 10.78
C THR A 352 -14.66 -34.43 9.53
N ASP A 353 -14.68 -33.11 9.69
CA ASP A 353 -14.73 -32.12 8.62
C ASP A 353 -13.42 -31.31 8.48
N GLY A 354 -12.48 -31.49 9.41
CA GLY A 354 -11.20 -30.78 9.48
C GLY A 354 -11.30 -29.39 10.11
N LYS A 355 -12.48 -28.98 10.58
CA LYS A 355 -12.65 -27.74 11.35
C LYS A 355 -12.22 -27.97 12.78
N LEU A 356 -11.50 -27.00 13.34
CA LEU A 356 -11.05 -26.96 14.73
C LEU A 356 -11.41 -25.60 15.34
N TYR A 357 -11.64 -25.58 16.65
CA TYR A 357 -11.47 -24.37 17.43
C TYR A 357 -10.00 -23.97 17.43
N TRP A 358 -9.71 -22.68 17.43
CA TRP A 358 -8.38 -22.16 17.67
C TRP A 358 -8.44 -20.97 18.62
N GLY A 359 -7.35 -20.63 19.29
CA GLY A 359 -7.33 -19.52 20.23
C GLY A 359 -6.13 -19.57 21.14
N PHE A 360 -6.27 -18.96 22.31
CA PHE A 360 -5.19 -18.88 23.29
C PHE A 360 -5.66 -19.25 24.69
N THR A 361 -4.74 -19.84 25.44
CA THR A 361 -4.77 -19.91 26.90
C THR A 361 -3.51 -19.24 27.47
N GLY A 362 -3.53 -18.86 28.73
CA GLY A 362 -2.33 -18.41 29.44
C GLY A 362 -2.59 -18.31 30.93
N SER A 363 -1.53 -18.34 31.73
CA SER A 363 -1.66 -18.31 33.19
C SER A 363 -0.58 -17.50 33.88
N THR A 364 -0.84 -17.21 35.15
CA THR A 364 0.10 -16.64 36.11
C THR A 364 -0.10 -17.38 37.44
N GLY A 365 0.97 -17.71 38.14
CA GLY A 365 0.91 -18.28 39.49
C GLY A 365 1.19 -17.26 40.59
N LYS A 366 2.12 -17.63 41.49
CA LYS A 366 2.75 -16.72 42.47
C LYS A 366 3.51 -15.57 41.81
N TYR A 367 3.91 -15.78 40.56
CA TYR A 367 4.53 -14.82 39.68
C TYR A 367 3.51 -14.31 38.66
N THR A 368 3.79 -13.20 37.99
CA THR A 368 2.82 -12.58 37.07
C THR A 368 3.55 -11.85 35.98
N GLU A 369 2.84 -11.68 34.87
CA GLU A 369 3.29 -10.97 33.69
C GLU A 369 2.09 -10.32 32.99
N ASN A 370 2.28 -9.77 31.79
CA ASN A 370 1.19 -9.21 30.98
C ASN A 370 1.09 -9.97 29.67
N ASN A 371 0.29 -11.03 29.63
CA ASN A 371 0.06 -11.82 28.43
C ASN A 371 -1.00 -11.13 27.56
N LEU A 372 -0.56 -10.38 26.55
CA LEU A 372 -1.42 -9.68 25.59
C LEU A 372 -1.16 -10.15 24.17
N LEU A 373 -2.19 -10.11 23.32
CA LEU A 373 -2.05 -10.43 21.90
C LEU A 373 -2.98 -9.60 20.99
N VAL A 374 -2.56 -9.44 19.73
CA VAL A 374 -3.26 -8.64 18.71
C VAL A 374 -3.17 -9.34 17.35
N PHE A 375 -4.31 -9.78 16.82
CA PHE A 375 -4.37 -10.40 15.50
C PHE A 375 -4.25 -9.41 14.34
N GLU A 376 -3.44 -9.77 13.36
CA GLU A 376 -3.39 -9.19 12.01
C GLU A 376 -4.20 -10.02 10.99
N SER A 377 -4.31 -11.34 11.22
CA SER A 377 -5.15 -12.24 10.42
C SER A 377 -5.84 -13.29 11.28
N LEU A 378 -7.03 -13.71 10.84
CA LEU A 378 -7.85 -14.74 11.49
C LEU A 378 -7.93 -15.96 10.57
N PRO A 379 -7.37 -17.14 10.96
CA PRO A 379 -7.53 -18.38 10.21
C PRO A 379 -8.97 -18.66 9.75
N SER A 380 -9.11 -19.17 8.53
CA SER A 380 -10.33 -19.37 7.74
C SER A 380 -11.11 -18.13 7.25
N PHE A 381 -11.15 -17.01 7.97
CA PHE A 381 -11.93 -15.82 7.58
C PHE A 381 -11.52 -15.31 6.20
N VAL A 382 -10.30 -14.79 6.13
CA VAL A 382 -9.65 -14.24 4.96
C VAL A 382 -8.20 -14.69 5.06
N ASP A 383 -7.69 -15.27 3.98
CA ASP A 383 -6.26 -15.47 3.78
C ASP A 383 -5.90 -14.73 2.49
N ALA A 384 -4.77 -14.05 2.48
CA ALA A 384 -4.28 -13.34 1.32
C ALA A 384 -2.77 -13.26 1.32
N GLN A 385 -2.21 -13.23 0.12
CA GLN A 385 -0.79 -13.06 -0.12
C GLN A 385 -0.57 -11.75 -0.88
N ALA A 386 0.26 -10.87 -0.33
CA ALA A 386 0.91 -9.82 -1.09
C ALA A 386 2.26 -10.32 -1.63
N THR A 387 2.60 -9.92 -2.84
CA THR A 387 3.92 -10.10 -3.47
C THR A 387 4.21 -8.87 -4.31
N SER A 388 5.49 -8.63 -4.63
CA SER A 388 5.87 -7.47 -5.42
C SER A 388 7.01 -7.75 -6.40
N ASP A 389 7.02 -6.99 -7.49
CA ASP A 389 8.01 -7.03 -8.55
C ASP A 389 8.23 -5.63 -9.14
N ILE A 390 9.33 -5.47 -9.88
CA ILE A 390 9.74 -4.20 -10.48
C ILE A 390 10.05 -4.45 -11.95
N HIS A 391 9.53 -3.61 -12.84
CA HIS A 391 9.81 -3.64 -14.28
C HIS A 391 10.44 -2.32 -14.72
N ASN A 392 11.51 -2.39 -15.52
CA ASN A 392 12.06 -1.25 -16.24
C ASN A 392 11.34 -1.16 -17.59
N ASP A 393 10.43 -0.19 -17.72
CA ASP A 393 9.64 0.03 -18.92
C ASP A 393 10.47 0.57 -20.09
N THR A 394 11.61 1.22 -19.80
CA THR A 394 12.53 1.77 -20.82
C THR A 394 13.30 0.67 -21.54
N GLU A 395 13.74 -0.36 -20.80
CA GLU A 395 14.48 -1.49 -21.35
C GLU A 395 13.59 -2.73 -21.59
N ASN A 396 12.35 -2.71 -21.08
CA ASN A 396 11.40 -3.82 -21.04
C ASN A 396 11.96 -5.07 -20.34
N THR A 397 12.53 -4.88 -19.14
CA THR A 397 13.23 -5.90 -18.35
C THR A 397 12.81 -5.90 -16.89
N GLU A 398 12.80 -7.07 -16.25
CA GLU A 398 12.52 -7.19 -14.81
C GLU A 398 13.75 -6.77 -13.98
N VAL A 399 13.52 -5.97 -12.93
CA VAL A 399 14.57 -5.50 -12.00
C VAL A 399 14.55 -6.37 -10.74
N LYS A 400 15.56 -7.23 -10.61
CA LYS A 400 15.77 -8.09 -9.43
C LYS A 400 16.50 -7.34 -8.30
N ALA A 401 16.55 -7.94 -7.11
CA ALA A 401 17.34 -7.45 -5.99
C ALA A 401 18.83 -7.27 -6.36
N GLY A 402 19.36 -6.07 -6.10
CA GLY A 402 20.70 -5.67 -6.53
C GLY A 402 20.86 -5.49 -8.04
N GLY A 403 19.76 -5.49 -8.80
CA GLY A 403 19.75 -5.21 -10.24
C GLY A 403 20.16 -3.78 -10.55
N HIS A 404 20.43 -3.52 -11.83
CA HIS A 404 20.87 -2.21 -12.32
C HIS A 404 19.83 -1.66 -13.30
N VAL A 405 19.49 -0.38 -13.15
CA VAL A 405 18.74 0.44 -14.12
C VAL A 405 19.51 1.74 -14.34
N ASN A 406 19.18 2.51 -15.38
CA ASN A 406 19.84 3.80 -15.57
C ASN A 406 19.05 4.96 -14.97
N ALA A 407 19.73 6.09 -14.76
CA ALA A 407 19.09 7.35 -14.42
C ALA A 407 18.00 7.76 -15.44
N ASN A 408 16.89 8.34 -14.97
CA ASN A 408 15.71 8.75 -15.76
C ASN A 408 14.93 7.63 -16.47
N ASP A 409 15.30 6.35 -16.32
CA ASP A 409 14.49 5.23 -16.84
C ASP A 409 13.08 5.27 -16.20
N ASP A 410 12.07 4.98 -17.04
CA ASP A 410 10.70 4.68 -16.61
C ASP A 410 10.65 3.31 -15.94
N ILE A 411 10.13 3.27 -14.71
CA ILE A 411 10.08 2.10 -13.83
C ILE A 411 8.67 1.94 -13.28
N THR A 412 8.15 0.72 -13.34
CA THR A 412 6.87 0.34 -12.73
C THR A 412 7.11 -0.58 -11.53
N TYR A 413 6.49 -0.26 -10.39
CA TYR A 413 6.41 -1.16 -9.23
C TYR A 413 5.04 -1.84 -9.26
N ASN A 414 5.03 -3.18 -9.21
CA ASN A 414 3.80 -3.96 -9.13
C ASN A 414 3.64 -4.55 -7.73
N TYR A 415 2.46 -4.38 -7.14
CA TYR A 415 2.04 -5.08 -5.93
C TYR A 415 0.86 -6.00 -6.28
N ASN A 416 1.09 -7.30 -6.17
CA ASN A 416 0.16 -8.35 -6.54
C ASN A 416 -0.50 -8.91 -5.27
N LEU A 417 -1.76 -8.52 -5.05
CA LEU A 417 -2.61 -9.02 -3.98
C LEU A 417 -3.41 -10.23 -4.47
N LYS A 418 -3.40 -11.31 -3.70
CA LYS A 418 -4.07 -12.58 -4.03
C LYS A 418 -4.88 -13.08 -2.84
N TYR A 419 -6.20 -13.09 -2.98
CA TYR A 419 -7.13 -13.69 -2.02
C TYR A 419 -7.12 -15.22 -2.13
N ILE A 420 -6.75 -15.85 -1.02
CA ILE A 420 -6.65 -17.30 -0.79
C ILE A 420 -7.82 -17.80 0.06
N GLY A 421 -8.44 -16.91 0.86
CA GLY A 421 -9.50 -17.18 1.82
C GLY A 421 -10.78 -17.85 1.28
N TRP A 422 -11.69 -18.14 2.20
CA TRP A 422 -12.77 -19.10 1.97
C TRP A 422 -14.16 -18.62 2.38
N THR A 423 -14.31 -17.98 3.55
CA THR A 423 -15.62 -17.67 4.15
C THR A 423 -15.99 -16.19 4.05
N ARG A 424 -15.13 -15.28 4.52
CA ARG A 424 -15.35 -13.82 4.47
C ARG A 424 -14.60 -13.17 3.30
N GLU A 425 -15.06 -11.99 2.90
CA GLU A 425 -14.42 -11.20 1.84
C GLU A 425 -13.38 -10.23 2.42
N TRP A 426 -12.37 -9.88 1.62
CA TRP A 426 -11.38 -8.87 2.00
C TRP A 426 -11.83 -7.49 1.53
N THR A 427 -12.42 -6.75 2.45
CA THR A 427 -13.09 -5.45 2.24
C THR A 427 -12.23 -4.27 2.74
N ASN A 428 -12.54 -3.08 2.21
CA ASN A 428 -11.93 -1.79 2.61
C ASN A 428 -10.39 -1.77 2.62
N ILE A 429 -9.77 -2.46 1.66
CA ILE A 429 -8.31 -2.63 1.58
C ILE A 429 -7.64 -1.27 1.34
N LYS A 430 -6.97 -0.75 2.37
CA LYS A 430 -6.15 0.46 2.35
C LYS A 430 -4.70 0.08 2.12
N THR A 431 -4.05 0.77 1.21
CA THR A 431 -2.64 0.60 0.87
C THR A 431 -1.84 1.72 1.51
N ARG A 432 -0.70 1.40 2.12
CA ARG A 432 0.33 2.37 2.48
C ARG A 432 1.66 1.91 1.89
N MET A 433 2.02 2.47 0.74
CA MET A 433 3.15 2.04 -0.08
C MET A 433 4.29 3.06 0.04
N GLN A 434 5.46 2.64 0.51
CA GLN A 434 6.62 3.51 0.68
C GLN A 434 7.19 3.94 -0.68
N VAL A 435 7.54 5.23 -0.78
CA VAL A 435 8.29 5.80 -1.90
C VAL A 435 9.77 5.79 -1.52
N PRO A 436 10.60 4.92 -2.11
CA PRO A 436 12.02 4.86 -1.77
C PRO A 436 12.77 6.08 -2.31
N GLN A 437 13.90 6.40 -1.67
CA GLN A 437 14.79 7.45 -2.14
C GLN A 437 15.27 7.14 -3.58
N ASN A 438 15.47 8.20 -4.37
CA ASN A 438 15.89 8.15 -5.78
C ASN A 438 14.83 7.63 -6.77
N MET A 439 13.58 7.47 -6.33
CA MET A 439 12.40 7.23 -7.16
C MET A 439 11.40 8.40 -7.09
N THR A 440 10.53 8.51 -8.10
CA THR A 440 9.36 9.39 -8.06
C THR A 440 8.23 8.76 -8.87
N PHE A 441 7.05 8.58 -8.27
CA PHE A 441 5.84 8.07 -8.94
C PHE A 441 4.90 9.22 -9.30
N THR A 442 4.23 9.11 -10.44
CA THR A 442 3.34 10.17 -10.96
C THR A 442 1.96 9.68 -11.35
N SER A 443 1.77 8.37 -11.49
CA SER A 443 0.49 7.76 -11.87
C SER A 443 0.46 6.29 -11.45
N GLY A 444 -0.73 5.70 -11.47
CA GLY A 444 -0.88 4.27 -11.18
C GLY A 444 -2.31 3.79 -11.38
N GLU A 445 -2.46 2.47 -11.36
CA GLU A 445 -3.70 1.78 -11.68
C GLU A 445 -3.81 0.45 -10.95
N ILE A 446 -5.03 -0.08 -10.89
CA ILE A 446 -5.31 -1.38 -10.28
C ILE A 446 -6.12 -2.22 -11.26
N ASN A 447 -5.59 -3.40 -11.58
CA ASN A 447 -6.23 -4.37 -12.47
C ASN A 447 -6.76 -5.55 -11.64
N TYR A 448 -8.03 -5.92 -11.83
CA TYR A 448 -8.71 -6.94 -11.02
C TYR A 448 -9.02 -8.22 -11.81
N ALA A 449 -9.04 -9.36 -11.11
CA ALA A 449 -9.37 -10.67 -11.69
C ALA A 449 -10.73 -10.69 -12.42
N ASN A 450 -11.72 -9.93 -11.93
CA ASN A 450 -13.04 -9.80 -12.54
C ASN A 450 -13.07 -8.90 -13.80
N GLY A 451 -11.92 -8.43 -14.28
CA GLY A 451 -11.78 -7.59 -15.49
C GLY A 451 -12.05 -6.10 -15.28
N LYS A 452 -12.41 -5.66 -14.06
CA LYS A 452 -12.48 -4.24 -13.73
C LYS A 452 -11.09 -3.61 -13.62
N LYS A 453 -11.06 -2.29 -13.77
CA LYS A 453 -9.87 -1.46 -13.59
C LYS A 453 -10.19 -0.21 -12.79
N GLU A 454 -9.22 0.26 -12.02
CA GLU A 454 -9.26 1.53 -11.28
C GLU A 454 -8.02 2.35 -11.62
N THR A 455 -8.15 3.67 -11.72
CA THR A 455 -7.03 4.61 -11.87
C THR A 455 -6.82 5.30 -10.53
N ILE A 456 -5.58 5.32 -10.03
CA ILE A 456 -5.23 5.99 -8.78
C ILE A 456 -5.20 7.50 -9.05
N PRO A 457 -5.99 8.33 -8.34
CA PRO A 457 -6.07 9.76 -8.63
C PRO A 457 -4.77 10.52 -8.36
N ASP A 458 -4.48 11.54 -9.18
CA ASP A 458 -3.32 12.45 -9.06
C ASP A 458 -3.12 13.00 -7.63
N SER A 459 -4.21 13.18 -6.87
CA SER A 459 -4.17 13.66 -5.48
C SER A 459 -3.41 12.73 -4.53
N VAL A 460 -3.30 11.44 -4.84
CA VAL A 460 -2.50 10.47 -4.05
C VAL A 460 -1.01 10.73 -4.21
N PHE A 461 -0.57 11.07 -5.43
CA PHE A 461 0.83 11.38 -5.73
C PHE A 461 1.24 12.80 -5.33
N ALA A 462 0.27 13.68 -5.13
CA ALA A 462 0.44 15.05 -4.63
C ALA A 462 0.23 15.19 -3.11
N ASP A 463 -0.06 14.10 -2.38
CA ASP A 463 -0.26 14.14 -0.94
C ASP A 463 1.07 14.43 -0.20
N THR A 464 0.99 15.30 0.80
CA THR A 464 2.12 15.72 1.64
C THR A 464 1.88 15.45 3.12
N THR A 465 0.79 14.77 3.48
CA THR A 465 0.42 14.47 4.88
C THR A 465 1.24 13.32 5.48
N ASP A 466 1.62 12.33 4.67
CA ASP A 466 2.58 11.27 5.00
C ASP A 466 3.76 11.31 4.01
N PRO A 467 4.71 12.25 4.18
CA PRO A 467 5.78 12.48 3.22
C PRO A 467 6.69 11.25 3.14
N GLY A 468 6.61 10.55 2.00
CA GLY A 468 7.35 9.31 1.75
C GLY A 468 6.46 8.07 1.56
N HIS A 469 5.13 8.20 1.61
CA HIS A 469 4.19 7.09 1.36
C HIS A 469 3.05 7.53 0.43
N LEU A 470 2.54 6.56 -0.34
CA LEU A 470 1.34 6.69 -1.17
C LEU A 470 0.20 5.94 -0.47
N ASN A 471 -0.84 6.68 -0.12
CA ASN A 471 -2.01 6.17 0.60
C ASN A 471 -3.23 6.12 -0.33
N TYR A 472 -3.86 4.95 -0.47
CA TYR A 472 -5.04 4.75 -1.30
C TYR A 472 -5.95 3.66 -0.71
N GLN A 473 -7.22 3.62 -1.12
CA GLN A 473 -8.15 2.54 -0.77
C GLN A 473 -8.73 1.94 -2.05
N LEU A 474 -8.59 0.63 -2.23
CA LEU A 474 -9.15 -0.12 -3.36
C LEU A 474 -10.68 0.00 -3.36
N LEU A 475 -11.29 0.20 -4.54
CA LEU A 475 -12.75 0.27 -4.66
C LEU A 475 -13.39 -1.12 -4.87
N GLN A 476 -12.62 -2.15 -5.24
CA GLN A 476 -13.10 -3.53 -5.21
C GLN A 476 -12.72 -4.26 -3.93
N THR A 477 -13.65 -5.07 -3.46
CA THR A 477 -13.43 -6.18 -2.53
C THR A 477 -12.71 -7.33 -3.25
N LEU A 478 -11.82 -8.04 -2.55
CA LEU A 478 -11.25 -9.31 -3.01
C LEU A 478 -11.97 -10.49 -2.37
N ASN A 479 -12.38 -11.45 -3.18
CA ASN A 479 -13.19 -12.60 -2.77
C ASN A 479 -12.98 -13.79 -3.73
N LYS A 480 -13.76 -14.87 -3.54
CA LYS A 480 -13.67 -16.09 -4.36
C LYS A 480 -13.86 -15.88 -5.88
N ASP A 481 -14.60 -14.84 -6.27
CA ASP A 481 -14.97 -14.51 -7.66
C ASP A 481 -14.13 -13.33 -8.23
N ASN A 482 -13.44 -12.59 -7.36
CA ASN A 482 -12.48 -11.53 -7.67
C ASN A 482 -11.20 -11.74 -6.87
N ARG A 483 -10.41 -12.77 -7.25
CA ARG A 483 -9.31 -13.28 -6.41
C ARG A 483 -8.02 -12.45 -6.41
N THR A 484 -7.81 -11.53 -7.33
CA THR A 484 -6.56 -10.76 -7.41
C THR A 484 -6.78 -9.29 -7.72
N ALA A 485 -5.88 -8.46 -7.19
CA ALA A 485 -5.63 -7.09 -7.61
C ALA A 485 -4.13 -6.92 -7.88
N THR A 486 -3.77 -6.41 -9.05
CA THR A 486 -2.40 -5.95 -9.32
C THR A 486 -2.42 -4.43 -9.35
N ILE A 487 -1.75 -3.82 -8.37
CA ILE A 487 -1.53 -2.38 -8.26
C ILE A 487 -0.22 -2.07 -8.99
N SER A 488 -0.27 -1.25 -10.03
CA SER A 488 0.92 -0.81 -10.77
C SER A 488 1.14 0.68 -10.50
N LEU A 489 2.32 1.03 -9.98
CA LEU A 489 2.76 2.41 -9.78
C LEU A 489 3.81 2.77 -10.82
N HIS A 490 3.51 3.76 -11.66
CA HIS A 490 4.38 4.23 -12.73
C HIS A 490 5.19 5.44 -12.28
N GLY A 491 6.50 5.35 -12.43
CA GLY A 491 7.44 6.36 -11.97
C GLY A 491 8.74 6.38 -12.75
N LYS A 492 9.69 7.18 -12.26
CA LYS A 492 11.02 7.32 -12.83
C LYS A 492 12.11 7.14 -11.78
N ALA A 493 13.20 6.51 -12.21
CA ALA A 493 14.48 6.58 -11.54
C ALA A 493 15.02 8.02 -11.54
N ALA A 494 15.86 8.37 -10.57
CA ALA A 494 16.45 9.70 -10.40
C ALA A 494 16.91 10.31 -11.73
N LYS A 495 16.42 11.51 -12.04
CA LYS A 495 16.50 12.14 -13.37
C LYS A 495 17.94 12.30 -13.89
N THR A 496 18.90 12.57 -13.01
CA THR A 496 20.30 12.84 -13.37
C THR A 496 21.19 12.43 -12.20
N THR A 497 22.22 11.62 -12.44
CA THR A 497 23.27 11.37 -11.44
C THR A 497 24.62 11.13 -12.11
N THR A 498 25.68 11.53 -11.41
CA THR A 498 27.09 11.43 -11.83
C THR A 498 27.82 10.28 -11.15
N SER A 499 27.19 9.68 -10.14
CA SER A 499 27.64 8.49 -9.43
C SER A 499 26.48 7.50 -9.33
N THR A 500 26.82 6.23 -9.20
CA THR A 500 25.86 5.17 -8.84
C THR A 500 25.06 5.56 -7.58
N LEU A 501 23.75 5.38 -7.62
CA LEU A 501 22.85 5.55 -6.47
C LEU A 501 22.22 4.21 -6.09
N THR A 502 21.90 4.01 -4.81
CA THR A 502 21.08 2.89 -4.36
C THR A 502 19.63 3.35 -4.20
N VAL A 503 18.68 2.58 -4.73
CA VAL A 503 17.28 2.62 -4.34
C VAL A 503 17.11 1.58 -3.23
N PRO A 504 16.76 1.98 -1.99
CA PRO A 504 16.56 1.03 -0.90
C PRO A 504 15.33 0.15 -1.17
N SER A 505 15.22 -0.97 -0.43
CA SER A 505 13.94 -1.70 -0.35
C SER A 505 12.85 -0.76 0.14
N ALA A 506 11.63 -0.92 -0.37
CA ALA A 506 10.48 -0.15 0.04
C ALA A 506 9.36 -1.08 0.50
N HIS A 507 8.75 -0.74 1.64
CA HIS A 507 7.71 -1.53 2.26
C HIS A 507 6.32 -1.14 1.73
N ALA A 508 5.42 -2.11 1.58
CA ALA A 508 4.03 -1.88 1.24
C ALA A 508 3.09 -2.68 2.15
N HIS A 509 2.23 -1.95 2.86
CA HIS A 509 1.28 -2.45 3.85
C HIS A 509 -0.15 -2.41 3.30
N PHE A 510 -0.94 -3.44 3.57
CA PHE A 510 -2.32 -3.61 3.10
C PHE A 510 -3.27 -3.91 4.28
N ASP A 511 -3.99 -2.90 4.75
CA ASP A 511 -4.93 -2.94 5.87
C ASP A 511 -6.39 -3.05 5.37
N GLY A 512 -7.02 -4.21 5.55
CA GLY A 512 -8.45 -4.41 5.29
C GLY A 512 -9.17 -4.98 6.51
N ASP A 513 -10.51 -4.89 6.53
CA ASP A 513 -11.31 -5.09 7.76
C ASP A 513 -11.07 -6.42 8.49
N ASN A 514 -10.74 -7.48 7.73
CA ASN A 514 -10.60 -8.86 8.22
C ASN A 514 -9.19 -9.45 8.03
N LEU A 515 -8.25 -8.72 7.41
CA LEU A 515 -6.87 -9.18 7.18
C LEU A 515 -5.94 -8.00 6.89
N ILE A 516 -4.76 -8.06 7.51
CA ILE A 516 -3.58 -7.24 7.22
C ILE A 516 -2.51 -8.13 6.55
N THR A 517 -1.81 -7.61 5.54
CA THR A 517 -0.67 -8.28 4.90
C THR A 517 0.30 -7.27 4.29
N ASP A 518 1.52 -7.70 3.99
CA ASP A 518 2.64 -6.83 3.66
C ASP A 518 3.53 -7.45 2.57
N THR A 519 4.27 -6.62 1.84
CA THR A 519 5.35 -7.06 0.94
C THR A 519 6.41 -5.98 0.79
N ASP A 520 7.64 -6.37 0.46
CA ASP A 520 8.74 -5.45 0.20
C ASP A 520 9.20 -5.55 -1.27
N VAL A 521 9.22 -4.42 -1.96
CA VAL A 521 9.93 -4.33 -3.25
C VAL A 521 11.44 -4.33 -2.98
N PRO A 522 12.25 -5.06 -3.77
CA PRO A 522 13.66 -5.23 -3.50
C PRO A 522 14.48 -3.98 -3.82
N SER A 523 15.61 -3.80 -3.13
CA SER A 523 16.58 -2.76 -3.46
C SER A 523 17.25 -2.99 -4.81
N PHE A 524 17.63 -1.91 -5.49
CA PHE A 524 18.38 -1.95 -6.75
C PHE A 524 19.30 -0.72 -6.90
N VAL A 525 20.02 -0.67 -8.00
CA VAL A 525 21.06 0.30 -8.30
C VAL A 525 20.66 1.15 -9.50
N ILE A 526 20.81 2.47 -9.38
CA ILE A 526 20.70 3.41 -10.51
C ILE A 526 22.11 3.76 -10.97
N ASP A 527 22.45 3.37 -12.19
CA ASP A 527 23.68 3.73 -12.85
C ASP A 527 23.61 5.14 -13.47
N PRO A 528 24.73 5.89 -13.44
CA PRO A 528 24.77 7.27 -13.90
C PRO A 528 24.73 7.38 -15.43
N LYS A 529 23.59 7.81 -15.99
CA LYS A 529 23.58 8.50 -17.30
C LYS A 529 24.05 9.93 -17.07
N SER A 530 25.33 10.17 -17.33
CA SER A 530 25.93 11.51 -17.19
C SER A 530 25.82 12.36 -18.47
N ILE A 531 25.24 11.81 -19.55
CA ILE A 531 24.98 12.52 -20.81
C ILE A 531 23.50 12.47 -21.20
N THR A 532 22.99 13.56 -21.76
CA THR A 532 21.62 13.67 -22.32
C THR A 532 21.65 14.30 -23.71
N LEU A 533 20.60 14.05 -24.49
CA LEU A 533 20.50 14.47 -25.89
C LEU A 533 19.28 15.36 -26.13
N GLU A 534 19.51 16.55 -26.68
CA GLU A 534 18.45 17.47 -27.09
C GLU A 534 18.59 17.90 -28.55
N SER A 535 17.52 18.46 -29.12
CA SER A 535 17.50 18.94 -30.49
C SER A 535 16.43 20.01 -30.68
N SER A 536 16.84 21.18 -31.17
CA SER A 536 15.96 22.29 -31.57
C SER A 536 15.25 22.05 -32.91
N THR A 537 15.57 20.97 -33.61
CA THR A 537 14.92 20.60 -34.87
C THR A 537 13.51 20.09 -34.58
N PRO A 538 12.43 20.57 -35.25
CA PRO A 538 11.06 20.16 -34.97
C PRO A 538 10.81 18.68 -35.25
N TYR A 539 9.80 18.07 -34.60
CA TYR A 539 9.47 16.65 -34.76
C TYR A 539 9.19 16.25 -36.22
N ILE A 540 8.41 17.07 -36.94
CA ILE A 540 8.21 16.95 -38.39
C ILE A 540 9.12 17.96 -39.09
N ILE A 541 9.95 17.45 -40.01
CA ILE A 541 10.89 18.22 -40.83
C ILE A 541 10.37 18.19 -42.27
N LYS A 542 10.13 19.35 -42.86
CA LYS A 542 9.72 19.46 -44.27
C LYS A 542 10.92 19.88 -45.12
N VAL A 543 11.17 19.13 -46.19
CA VAL A 543 12.23 19.42 -47.19
C VAL A 543 11.62 19.47 -48.59
N LYS A 544 12.30 20.10 -49.56
CA LYS A 544 11.88 20.00 -50.96
C LYS A 544 12.32 18.67 -51.56
N LYS A 545 11.63 18.23 -52.62
CA LYS A 545 12.02 17.02 -53.37
C LYS A 545 13.41 17.22 -53.96
N GLY A 546 14.35 16.33 -53.64
CA GLY A 546 15.75 16.44 -54.06
C GLY A 546 16.69 17.14 -53.08
N GLU A 547 16.19 17.71 -51.97
CA GLU A 547 17.02 18.32 -50.93
C GLU A 547 17.31 17.32 -49.79
N ASP A 548 18.56 17.34 -49.29
CA ASP A 548 18.96 16.60 -48.10
C ASP A 548 18.32 17.23 -46.84
N ALA A 549 18.03 16.40 -45.82
CA ALA A 549 17.53 16.91 -44.53
C ALA A 549 18.66 17.04 -43.51
N GLN A 550 18.55 18.01 -42.60
CA GLN A 550 19.47 18.20 -41.49
C GLN A 550 18.75 18.15 -40.15
N ILE A 551 19.31 17.40 -39.20
CA ILE A 551 18.85 17.35 -37.80
C ILE A 551 19.99 17.85 -36.92
N LYS A 552 19.84 19.06 -36.37
CA LYS A 552 20.79 19.65 -35.41
C LYS A 552 20.47 19.15 -34.01
N ALA A 553 21.47 18.71 -33.27
CA ALA A 553 21.32 18.15 -31.93
C ALA A 553 22.54 18.47 -31.05
N HIS A 554 22.35 18.39 -29.74
CA HIS A 554 23.34 18.76 -28.74
C HIS A 554 23.39 17.70 -27.62
N VAL A 555 24.59 17.30 -27.22
CA VAL A 555 24.83 16.41 -26.08
C VAL A 555 25.27 17.22 -24.88
N ASN A 556 24.41 17.27 -23.87
CA ASN A 556 24.78 17.84 -22.58
C ASN A 556 25.53 16.80 -21.76
N TYR A 557 26.61 17.22 -21.09
CA TYR A 557 27.21 16.47 -19.98
C TYR A 557 26.82 17.10 -18.64
N LEU A 558 26.36 16.25 -17.72
CA LEU A 558 25.72 16.64 -16.47
C LEU A 558 26.66 16.60 -15.26
N GLY A 559 27.91 16.17 -15.45
CA GLY A 559 28.90 16.10 -14.38
C GLY A 559 29.79 17.34 -14.25
N SER A 560 30.58 17.35 -13.17
CA SER A 560 31.44 18.48 -12.80
C SER A 560 32.89 18.37 -13.31
N SER A 561 33.29 17.22 -13.84
CA SER A 561 34.61 16.99 -14.44
C SER A 561 34.65 17.38 -15.92
N THR A 562 35.82 17.77 -16.44
CA THR A 562 36.00 17.96 -17.88
C THR A 562 35.93 16.61 -18.61
N VAL A 563 35.04 16.50 -19.59
CA VAL A 563 34.85 15.31 -20.43
C VAL A 563 35.07 15.66 -21.90
N ASP A 564 35.64 14.72 -22.66
CA ASP A 564 35.88 14.85 -24.09
C ASP A 564 34.73 14.23 -24.89
N LEU A 565 33.72 15.06 -25.21
CA LEU A 565 32.51 14.64 -25.92
C LEU A 565 32.76 14.18 -27.36
N THR A 566 33.90 14.54 -27.95
CA THR A 566 34.26 14.14 -29.33
C THR A 566 34.47 12.63 -29.50
N LYS A 567 34.70 11.93 -28.38
CA LYS A 567 34.85 10.46 -28.33
C LYS A 567 33.54 9.69 -28.33
N LEU A 568 32.41 10.37 -28.14
CA LEU A 568 31.09 9.74 -28.14
C LEU A 568 30.68 9.32 -29.57
N THR A 569 29.91 8.24 -29.64
CA THR A 569 29.39 7.70 -30.90
C THR A 569 27.90 8.03 -31.02
N VAL A 570 27.50 8.67 -32.11
CA VAL A 570 26.09 8.88 -32.45
C VAL A 570 25.58 7.63 -33.16
N TYR A 571 24.52 7.02 -32.66
CA TYR A 571 23.86 5.90 -33.29
C TYR A 571 22.58 6.38 -33.97
N GLN A 572 22.46 6.12 -35.27
CA GLN A 572 21.37 6.62 -36.11
C GLN A 572 20.68 5.51 -36.88
N LYS A 573 19.35 5.54 -36.93
CA LYS A 573 18.50 4.67 -37.76
C LYS A 573 17.60 5.54 -38.64
N ILE A 574 17.47 5.15 -39.91
CA ILE A 574 16.67 5.84 -40.92
C ILE A 574 15.69 4.83 -41.53
N GLY A 575 14.40 5.16 -41.55
CA GLY A 575 13.35 4.25 -42.00
C GLY A 575 13.33 2.96 -41.18
N SER A 576 13.30 1.82 -41.88
CA SER A 576 13.29 0.48 -41.29
C SER A 576 14.68 -0.14 -41.09
N GLN A 577 15.78 0.60 -41.29
CA GLN A 577 17.14 0.09 -41.17
C GLN A 577 17.54 -0.19 -39.71
N ASP A 578 18.67 -0.87 -39.50
CA ASP A 578 19.31 -0.97 -38.18
C ASP A 578 20.07 0.31 -37.81
N TYR A 579 20.48 0.44 -36.55
CA TYR A 579 21.29 1.56 -36.08
C TYR A 579 22.72 1.48 -36.62
N ILE A 580 23.17 2.58 -37.23
CA ILE A 580 24.53 2.78 -37.77
C ILE A 580 25.29 3.74 -36.84
N ALA A 581 26.51 3.36 -36.48
CA ALA A 581 27.41 4.16 -35.65
C ALA A 581 28.14 5.25 -36.47
N GLN A 582 28.03 6.50 -36.04
CA GLN A 582 28.70 7.68 -36.59
C GLN A 582 29.69 8.22 -35.54
N LYS A 583 30.99 8.08 -35.80
CA LYS A 583 32.08 8.47 -34.87
C LYS A 583 32.69 9.81 -35.25
N GLY A 584 33.07 10.61 -34.25
CA GLY A 584 33.68 11.93 -34.46
C GLY A 584 32.74 12.97 -35.08
N LEU A 585 31.43 12.75 -34.98
CA LEU A 585 30.40 13.69 -35.47
C LEU A 585 30.14 14.84 -34.48
N ILE A 586 30.45 14.62 -33.20
CA ILE A 586 30.21 15.56 -32.10
C ILE A 586 31.44 16.42 -31.87
N ASP A 587 31.25 17.73 -31.77
CA ASP A 587 32.31 18.67 -31.48
C ASP A 587 32.62 18.78 -29.98
N THR A 588 33.57 19.65 -29.62
CA THR A 588 34.00 19.86 -28.23
C THR A 588 32.96 20.58 -27.35
N ALA A 589 31.95 21.23 -27.95
CA ALA A 589 30.84 21.84 -27.22
C ALA A 589 29.70 20.84 -26.97
N GLY A 590 29.66 19.72 -27.71
CA GLY A 590 28.58 18.74 -27.67
C GLY A 590 27.62 18.87 -28.86
N ASP A 591 27.84 19.82 -29.76
CA ASP A 591 26.98 20.06 -30.92
C ASP A 591 27.29 19.07 -32.06
N PHE A 592 26.24 18.64 -32.77
CA PHE A 592 26.37 17.86 -34.00
C PHE A 592 25.19 18.08 -34.96
N THR A 593 25.36 17.64 -36.21
CA THR A 593 24.29 17.65 -37.22
C THR A 593 24.27 16.32 -37.97
N LEU A 594 23.14 15.62 -37.91
CA LEU A 594 22.86 14.48 -38.78
C LEU A 594 22.42 15.01 -40.15
N ASN A 595 23.19 14.67 -41.19
CA ASN A 595 22.82 14.91 -42.58
C ASN A 595 22.14 13.65 -43.11
N ILE A 596 20.92 13.77 -43.65
CA ILE A 596 20.15 12.70 -44.26
C ILE A 596 20.11 12.95 -45.77
N PRO A 597 20.89 12.21 -46.57
CA PRO A 597 20.86 12.35 -48.03
C PRO A 597 19.44 12.11 -48.58
N ASN A 598 19.03 12.88 -49.58
CA ASN A 598 17.75 12.68 -50.27
C ASN A 598 17.59 11.25 -50.83
N SER A 599 18.71 10.57 -51.16
CA SER A 599 18.71 9.17 -51.59
C SER A 599 18.29 8.16 -50.52
N GLN A 600 18.18 8.58 -49.25
CA GLN A 600 17.68 7.77 -48.12
C GLN A 600 16.26 8.16 -47.69
N LEU A 601 15.61 9.10 -48.39
CA LEU A 601 14.26 9.58 -48.08
C LEU A 601 13.19 8.86 -48.92
N ASN A 602 12.14 8.40 -48.25
CA ASN A 602 10.92 7.88 -48.86
C ASN A 602 10.01 9.03 -49.34
N GLU A 603 9.30 8.85 -50.47
CA GLU A 603 8.46 9.89 -51.07
C GLU A 603 7.27 10.37 -50.21
N SER A 604 6.85 9.60 -49.21
CA SER A 604 5.76 9.97 -48.28
C SER A 604 6.28 10.54 -46.96
N SER A 605 6.96 9.72 -46.18
CA SER A 605 7.58 10.10 -44.91
C SER A 605 8.71 9.15 -44.52
N THR A 606 9.77 9.71 -43.95
CA THR A 606 10.93 8.94 -43.46
C THR A 606 11.12 9.18 -41.96
N PRO A 607 10.85 8.19 -41.08
CA PRO A 607 11.22 8.29 -39.68
C PRO A 607 12.74 8.21 -39.53
N VAL A 608 13.30 8.94 -38.58
CA VAL A 608 14.72 8.93 -38.22
C VAL A 608 14.81 8.94 -36.70
N SER A 609 15.46 7.92 -36.14
CA SER A 609 15.71 7.79 -34.71
C SER A 609 17.22 7.86 -34.43
N PHE A 610 17.61 8.51 -33.33
CA PHE A 610 19.02 8.63 -32.97
C PHE A 610 19.26 8.82 -31.48
N TYR A 611 20.38 8.30 -30.99
CA TYR A 611 20.89 8.49 -29.63
C TYR A 611 22.41 8.62 -29.63
N VAL A 612 23.01 9.00 -28.51
CA VAL A 612 24.46 9.06 -28.34
C VAL A 612 24.89 8.11 -27.23
N LYS A 613 26.02 7.44 -27.43
CA LYS A 613 26.59 6.49 -26.46
C LYS A 613 28.09 6.73 -26.28
N ASP A 614 28.53 6.60 -25.04
CA ASP A 614 29.93 6.38 -24.73
C ASP A 614 30.26 4.89 -24.91
N ASP A 615 31.04 4.56 -25.94
CA ASP A 615 31.45 3.19 -26.22
C ASP A 615 32.37 2.60 -25.13
N SER A 616 32.94 3.42 -24.24
CA SER A 616 33.67 2.94 -23.05
C SER A 616 32.76 2.60 -21.87
N GLY A 617 31.49 3.00 -21.92
CA GLY A 617 30.48 2.74 -20.90
C GLY A 617 30.55 3.62 -19.65
N ILE A 618 31.50 4.55 -19.54
CA ILE A 618 31.72 5.39 -18.35
C ILE A 618 30.60 6.43 -18.17
N LEU A 619 30.10 7.00 -19.28
CA LEU A 619 29.09 8.07 -19.27
C LEU A 619 27.68 7.57 -19.58
N GLY A 620 27.56 6.32 -20.06
CA GLY A 620 26.32 5.67 -20.43
C GLY A 620 25.82 6.01 -21.86
N GLN A 621 24.50 6.02 -22.00
CA GLN A 621 23.78 6.29 -23.24
C GLN A 621 22.70 7.36 -23.00
N THR A 622 22.51 8.27 -23.95
CA THR A 622 21.45 9.29 -23.87
C THR A 622 20.05 8.69 -24.09
N ASN A 623 19.03 9.51 -23.87
CA ASN A 623 17.71 9.31 -24.47
C ASN A 623 17.80 9.23 -26.02
N THR A 624 16.86 8.52 -26.63
CA THR A 624 16.64 8.50 -28.09
C THR A 624 15.74 9.66 -28.50
N LEU A 625 16.03 10.30 -29.63
CA LEU A 625 15.18 11.30 -30.27
C LEU A 625 14.63 10.77 -31.60
N GLU A 626 13.33 10.99 -31.80
CA GLU A 626 12.59 10.62 -33.01
C GLU A 626 12.28 11.85 -33.87
N ARG A 627 12.37 11.72 -35.19
CA ARG A 627 12.03 12.75 -36.19
C ARG A 627 11.35 12.13 -37.40
N THR A 628 10.50 12.89 -38.08
CA THR A 628 9.84 12.47 -39.33
C THR A 628 10.13 13.48 -40.43
N ILE A 629 10.73 13.04 -41.53
CA ILE A 629 11.05 13.87 -42.70
C ILE A 629 9.97 13.67 -43.76
N GLN A 630 9.44 14.76 -44.33
CA GLN A 630 8.38 14.78 -45.34
C GLN A 630 8.71 15.74 -46.49
N PHE A 631 8.20 15.45 -47.68
CA PHE A 631 8.28 16.36 -48.82
C PHE A 631 7.05 17.28 -48.91
N GLY A 632 7.24 18.58 -49.19
CA GLY A 632 6.15 19.48 -49.60
C GLY A 632 6.16 20.90 -49.02
N GLY A 633 5.55 21.83 -49.75
CA GLY A 633 5.37 23.25 -49.35
C GLY A 633 4.02 23.53 -48.68
N THR A 634 3.71 24.82 -48.47
CA THR A 634 2.45 25.30 -47.85
C THR A 634 1.85 26.51 -48.56
N VAL A 635 0.53 26.65 -48.51
CA VAL A 635 -0.21 27.88 -48.85
C VAL A 635 -0.87 28.48 -47.61
N SER A 636 -0.77 29.79 -47.43
CA SER A 636 -1.36 30.50 -46.29
C SER A 636 -1.68 31.96 -46.64
N PHE A 637 -2.54 32.61 -45.84
CA PHE A 637 -2.62 34.07 -45.87
C PHE A 637 -1.30 34.69 -45.37
N GLY A 638 -0.90 35.79 -45.99
CA GLY A 638 0.17 36.68 -45.52
C GLY A 638 -0.41 37.89 -44.81
N GLU A 639 -0.02 39.11 -45.22
CA GLU A 639 -0.67 40.33 -44.75
C GLU A 639 -2.14 40.38 -45.22
N VAL A 640 -3.06 40.61 -44.27
CA VAL A 640 -4.47 40.87 -44.53
C VAL A 640 -4.86 42.15 -43.78
N SER A 641 -5.45 43.13 -44.47
CA SER A 641 -5.86 44.40 -43.86
C SER A 641 -6.92 44.17 -42.78
N SER A 642 -6.52 44.33 -41.52
CA SER A 642 -7.37 44.07 -40.34
C SER A 642 -8.46 45.13 -40.12
N ASN A 643 -8.28 46.33 -40.67
CA ASN A 643 -9.23 47.44 -40.58
C ASN A 643 -9.39 48.05 -41.97
N VAL A 644 -10.62 48.06 -42.47
CA VAL A 644 -10.94 48.49 -43.84
C VAL A 644 -12.18 49.37 -43.88
N LYS A 645 -12.23 50.34 -44.80
CA LYS A 645 -13.30 51.34 -44.86
C LYS A 645 -13.82 51.60 -46.27
N PHE A 646 -15.06 52.09 -46.32
CA PHE A 646 -15.73 52.63 -47.49
C PHE A 646 -15.84 54.16 -47.39
N GLN A 647 -16.14 54.83 -48.50
CA GLN A 647 -16.39 56.27 -48.52
C GLN A 647 -17.63 56.65 -47.68
N ASN A 648 -17.63 57.88 -47.15
CA ASN A 648 -18.76 58.41 -46.38
C ASN A 648 -20.03 58.55 -47.24
N ILE A 649 -21.17 58.22 -46.64
CA ILE A 649 -22.48 58.26 -47.32
C ILE A 649 -23.27 59.48 -46.83
N ASN A 650 -23.61 60.36 -47.76
CA ASN A 650 -24.47 61.51 -47.50
C ASN A 650 -25.96 61.18 -47.74
N PHE A 651 -26.84 61.91 -47.05
CA PHE A 651 -28.29 61.81 -47.19
C PHE A 651 -28.73 62.01 -48.66
N GLY A 652 -29.60 61.12 -49.16
CA GLY A 652 -30.09 61.13 -50.54
C GLY A 652 -29.37 60.16 -51.50
N ASN A 653 -28.27 59.53 -51.09
CA ASN A 653 -27.61 58.48 -51.88
C ASN A 653 -28.37 57.13 -51.78
N LYS A 654 -29.44 56.95 -52.56
CA LYS A 654 -30.14 55.66 -52.70
C LYS A 654 -29.65 54.89 -53.93
N ASN A 655 -29.68 53.56 -53.90
CA ASN A 655 -29.31 52.67 -55.01
C ASN A 655 -27.94 53.01 -55.65
N LYS A 656 -26.92 53.26 -54.81
CA LYS A 656 -25.55 53.53 -55.26
C LYS A 656 -24.58 52.49 -54.71
N LEU A 657 -23.54 52.23 -55.48
CA LEU A 657 -22.35 51.54 -54.98
C LEU A 657 -21.41 52.58 -54.36
N VAL A 658 -20.86 52.24 -53.21
CA VAL A 658 -19.92 53.05 -52.43
C VAL A 658 -18.56 52.35 -52.48
N PRO A 659 -17.53 52.99 -53.03
CA PRO A 659 -16.21 52.39 -53.13
C PRO A 659 -15.47 52.41 -51.80
N ARG A 660 -14.40 51.62 -51.75
CA ARG A 660 -13.40 51.60 -50.68
C ARG A 660 -12.67 52.96 -50.62
N ILE A 661 -12.10 53.31 -49.46
CA ILE A 661 -11.31 54.54 -49.28
C ILE A 661 -9.82 54.29 -49.00
N ASP A 662 -9.50 53.14 -48.41
CA ASP A 662 -8.13 52.69 -48.13
C ASP A 662 -7.68 51.64 -49.18
N ASP A 663 -6.38 51.49 -49.39
CA ASP A 663 -5.82 50.37 -50.14
C ASP A 663 -5.90 49.09 -49.28
N TRP A 664 -6.72 48.12 -49.70
CA TRP A 664 -6.86 46.85 -49.00
C TRP A 664 -5.78 45.88 -49.46
N ASN A 665 -5.24 45.07 -48.56
CA ASN A 665 -4.32 43.97 -48.84
C ASN A 665 -4.94 42.65 -48.40
N VAL A 666 -4.83 41.63 -49.25
CA VAL A 666 -5.10 40.23 -48.90
C VAL A 666 -4.06 39.38 -49.63
N HIS A 667 -2.95 39.11 -48.96
CA HIS A 667 -1.83 38.34 -49.52
C HIS A 667 -2.08 36.84 -49.34
N VAL A 668 -1.79 36.06 -50.37
CA VAL A 668 -1.65 34.60 -50.31
C VAL A 668 -0.20 34.25 -50.61
N ILE A 669 0.47 33.58 -49.68
CA ILE A 669 1.84 33.10 -49.82
C ILE A 669 1.77 31.63 -50.20
N ASP A 670 2.40 31.24 -51.32
CA ASP A 670 2.39 29.85 -51.80
C ASP A 670 3.81 29.34 -52.09
N SER A 671 4.22 28.36 -51.29
CA SER A 671 5.51 27.68 -51.37
C SER A 671 5.42 26.24 -51.91
N ARG A 672 4.25 25.81 -52.38
CA ARG A 672 4.04 24.49 -53.01
C ARG A 672 4.64 24.45 -54.42
N GLU A 673 4.66 23.28 -55.04
CA GLU A 673 5.18 23.09 -56.40
C GLU A 673 4.32 23.76 -57.49
N LYS A 674 4.92 23.97 -58.67
CA LYS A 674 4.24 24.46 -59.87
C LYS A 674 2.99 23.63 -60.19
N GLY A 675 1.89 24.30 -60.52
CA GLY A 675 0.61 23.66 -60.83
C GLY A 675 -0.29 23.39 -59.62
N ALA A 676 0.19 23.62 -58.39
CA ALA A 676 -0.70 23.74 -57.23
C ALA A 676 -1.62 24.96 -57.39
N SER A 677 -2.86 24.86 -56.93
CA SER A 677 -3.84 25.95 -57.01
C SER A 677 -4.36 26.33 -55.62
N TRP A 678 -4.99 27.50 -55.53
CA TRP A 678 -5.74 27.91 -54.35
C TRP A 678 -6.93 28.78 -54.74
N ILE A 679 -7.93 28.82 -53.86
CA ILE A 679 -9.11 29.68 -53.98
C ILE A 679 -9.26 30.48 -52.70
N VAL A 680 -9.41 31.80 -52.82
CA VAL A 680 -9.83 32.68 -51.73
C VAL A 680 -11.32 32.95 -51.85
N GLN A 681 -12.06 32.68 -50.79
CA GLN A 681 -13.46 33.01 -50.64
C GLN A 681 -13.66 34.06 -49.53
N ALA A 682 -14.76 34.81 -49.61
CA ALA A 682 -15.17 35.71 -48.54
C ALA A 682 -16.68 35.66 -48.28
N SER A 683 -17.05 35.96 -47.05
CA SER A 683 -18.41 36.36 -46.65
C SER A 683 -18.33 37.57 -45.71
N ALA A 684 -19.42 38.33 -45.61
CA ALA A 684 -19.50 39.53 -44.79
C ALA A 684 -20.71 39.47 -43.85
N SER A 685 -20.52 39.89 -42.59
CA SER A 685 -21.63 40.10 -41.67
C SER A 685 -22.48 41.30 -42.09
N GLN A 686 -23.73 41.35 -41.65
CA GLN A 686 -24.53 42.56 -41.75
C GLN A 686 -23.81 43.72 -41.03
N LEU A 687 -23.82 44.91 -41.64
CA LEU A 687 -23.28 46.12 -41.03
C LEU A 687 -24.24 46.66 -39.96
N ILE A 688 -23.75 46.89 -38.74
CA ILE A 688 -24.54 47.34 -37.59
C ILE A 688 -24.07 48.71 -37.11
N ASN A 689 -25.02 49.61 -36.84
CA ASN A 689 -24.74 50.93 -36.28
C ASN A 689 -24.15 50.82 -34.88
N SER A 690 -22.96 51.37 -34.67
CA SER A 690 -22.20 51.21 -33.43
C SER A 690 -22.91 51.79 -32.20
N ALA A 691 -23.68 52.88 -32.38
CA ALA A 691 -24.41 53.57 -31.33
C ALA A 691 -25.84 53.05 -31.14
N THR A 692 -26.60 52.90 -32.24
CA THR A 692 -28.03 52.54 -32.16
C THR A 692 -28.32 51.05 -32.25
N LYS A 693 -27.30 50.22 -32.56
CA LYS A 693 -27.38 48.77 -32.81
C LYS A 693 -28.38 48.34 -33.90
N LYS A 694 -28.87 49.29 -34.71
CA LYS A 694 -29.74 49.01 -35.86
C LYS A 694 -28.92 48.54 -37.06
N PRO A 695 -29.45 47.64 -37.90
CA PRO A 695 -28.81 47.24 -39.14
C PRO A 695 -28.73 48.41 -40.13
N PHE A 696 -27.74 48.32 -41.01
CA PHE A 696 -27.63 49.12 -42.21
C PHE A 696 -28.60 48.60 -43.29
N ASP A 697 -29.26 49.52 -44.00
CA ASP A 697 -30.06 49.25 -45.20
C ASP A 697 -29.14 49.21 -46.43
N GLY A 698 -28.48 48.07 -46.59
CA GLY A 698 -27.46 47.83 -47.61
C GLY A 698 -26.60 46.61 -47.28
N ASN A 699 -25.80 46.18 -48.25
CA ASN A 699 -25.03 44.94 -48.17
C ASN A 699 -23.63 45.13 -48.75
N LEU A 700 -22.64 44.38 -48.24
CA LEU A 700 -21.37 44.22 -48.95
C LEU A 700 -21.60 43.29 -50.15
N ILE A 701 -21.08 43.69 -51.29
CA ILE A 701 -21.13 42.94 -52.54
C ILE A 701 -19.72 42.69 -53.08
N PHE A 702 -19.56 41.66 -53.90
CA PHE A 702 -18.39 41.47 -54.73
C PHE A 702 -18.74 41.65 -56.21
N LYS A 703 -17.82 42.27 -56.95
CA LYS A 703 -17.84 42.38 -58.41
C LYS A 703 -16.47 41.99 -58.94
N GLU A 704 -16.42 41.00 -59.81
CA GLU A 704 -15.17 40.57 -60.45
C GLU A 704 -14.62 41.66 -61.38
N THR A 705 -15.48 42.17 -62.28
CA THR A 705 -15.18 43.25 -63.22
C THR A 705 -16.15 44.44 -63.03
N PRO A 706 -15.83 45.65 -63.53
CA PRO A 706 -16.73 46.81 -63.47
C PRO A 706 -18.13 46.57 -64.06
N ASP A 707 -18.26 45.66 -65.03
CA ASP A 707 -19.54 45.33 -65.70
C ASP A 707 -20.20 44.05 -65.15
N SER A 708 -19.54 43.33 -64.24
CA SER A 708 -20.09 42.10 -63.63
C SER A 708 -21.34 42.37 -62.79
N HIS A 709 -22.20 41.34 -62.70
CA HIS A 709 -23.36 41.36 -61.79
C HIS A 709 -22.87 41.30 -60.33
N PRO A 710 -23.42 42.13 -59.43
CA PRO A 710 -23.00 42.15 -58.03
C PRO A 710 -23.47 40.89 -57.28
N ILE A 711 -22.55 40.22 -56.60
CA ILE A 711 -22.84 39.07 -55.73
C ILE A 711 -22.88 39.54 -54.28
N ASN A 712 -23.95 39.23 -53.54
CA ASN A 712 -24.06 39.61 -52.12
C ASN A 712 -23.16 38.70 -51.26
N LEU A 713 -22.33 39.30 -50.40
CA LEU A 713 -21.39 38.59 -49.52
C LEU A 713 -22.04 38.04 -48.23
N ASN A 714 -23.36 38.13 -48.08
CA ASN A 714 -24.07 37.42 -47.01
C ASN A 714 -23.92 35.89 -47.09
N ASN A 715 -23.42 35.34 -48.20
CA ASN A 715 -23.01 33.96 -48.38
C ASN A 715 -21.53 33.88 -48.83
N VAL A 716 -20.89 32.74 -48.56
CA VAL A 716 -19.50 32.47 -48.98
C VAL A 716 -19.40 32.53 -50.50
N THR A 717 -18.55 33.43 -51.01
CA THR A 717 -18.38 33.76 -52.43
C THR A 717 -16.92 33.65 -52.83
N ASN A 718 -16.62 33.07 -53.99
CA ASN A 718 -15.26 33.06 -54.54
C ASN A 718 -14.82 34.47 -54.93
N ILE A 719 -13.66 34.91 -54.45
CA ILE A 719 -13.12 36.27 -54.67
C ILE A 719 -11.91 36.24 -55.61
N ALA A 720 -11.05 35.23 -55.46
CA ALA A 720 -9.88 35.04 -56.30
C ALA A 720 -9.51 33.56 -56.38
N GLN A 721 -8.88 33.16 -57.47
CA GLN A 721 -8.28 31.85 -57.64
C GLN A 721 -6.97 32.01 -58.42
N TYR A 722 -6.02 31.11 -58.20
CA TYR A 722 -4.74 31.14 -58.87
C TYR A 722 -4.15 29.74 -58.98
N THR A 723 -3.33 29.52 -60.01
CA THR A 723 -2.57 28.29 -60.20
C THR A 723 -1.11 28.67 -60.42
N LYS A 724 -0.23 28.10 -59.60
CA LYS A 724 1.17 28.51 -59.50
C LYS A 724 1.95 28.21 -60.79
N THR A 725 2.75 29.17 -61.25
CA THR A 725 3.36 29.10 -62.59
C THR A 725 4.81 28.63 -62.60
N ASP A 726 5.52 28.74 -61.47
CA ASP A 726 6.84 28.17 -61.22
C ASP A 726 6.97 27.59 -59.79
N ASP A 727 8.17 27.15 -59.41
CA ASP A 727 8.44 26.48 -58.11
C ASP A 727 8.97 27.44 -57.02
N SER A 728 9.18 28.72 -57.32
CA SER A 728 9.66 29.72 -56.34
C SER A 728 8.54 30.12 -55.38
N THR A 729 8.85 30.56 -54.14
CA THR A 729 7.79 31.01 -53.22
C THR A 729 7.15 32.30 -53.74
N GLU A 730 5.88 32.22 -54.13
CA GLU A 730 5.13 33.37 -54.64
C GLU A 730 4.33 34.06 -53.51
N THR A 731 4.11 35.37 -53.63
CA THR A 731 3.19 36.13 -52.76
C THR A 731 2.24 36.93 -53.64
N ASN A 732 0.98 36.53 -53.65
CA ASN A 732 -0.06 37.07 -54.52
C ASN A 732 -1.03 37.93 -53.71
N ASN A 733 -1.11 39.24 -53.99
CA ASN A 733 -2.07 40.13 -53.34
C ASN A 733 -3.36 40.25 -54.18
N ILE A 734 -4.44 39.60 -53.75
CA ILE A 734 -5.65 39.42 -54.57
C ILE A 734 -6.48 40.70 -54.76
N THR A 735 -6.15 41.77 -54.04
CA THR A 735 -6.81 43.07 -54.12
C THR A 735 -6.19 44.01 -55.17
N LEU A 736 -4.97 43.72 -55.66
CA LEU A 736 -4.28 44.55 -56.67
C LEU A 736 -5.12 44.81 -57.95
N PRO A 737 -5.93 43.87 -58.47
CA PRO A 737 -6.79 44.12 -59.63
C PRO A 737 -8.05 44.95 -59.33
N TRP A 738 -8.28 45.37 -58.07
CA TRP A 738 -9.51 46.05 -57.68
C TRP A 738 -9.43 47.56 -57.88
N THR A 739 -10.48 48.12 -58.50
CA THR A 739 -10.69 49.54 -58.77
C THR A 739 -11.89 50.07 -57.98
N ASN A 740 -12.21 51.36 -58.06
CA ASN A 740 -13.42 51.92 -57.46
C ASN A 740 -14.75 51.36 -58.03
N GLN A 741 -14.73 50.48 -59.04
CA GLN A 741 -15.91 49.87 -59.67
C GLN A 741 -15.98 48.33 -59.59
N ASN A 742 -14.94 47.65 -59.09
CA ASN A 742 -14.91 46.20 -58.84
C ASN A 742 -14.24 45.86 -57.50
N GLY A 743 -14.07 44.58 -57.20
CA GLY A 743 -13.69 44.10 -55.86
C GLY A 743 -14.87 44.11 -54.89
N ILE A 744 -14.56 44.14 -53.58
CA ILE A 744 -15.59 44.24 -52.54
C ILE A 744 -16.07 45.70 -52.40
N LEU A 745 -17.37 45.94 -52.61
CA LEU A 745 -18.02 47.25 -52.59
C LEU A 745 -19.19 47.25 -51.60
N LEU A 746 -19.63 48.44 -51.15
CA LEU A 746 -20.83 48.58 -50.34
C LEU A 746 -22.00 49.04 -51.20
N SER A 747 -23.09 48.26 -51.24
CA SER A 747 -24.33 48.61 -51.94
C SER A 747 -25.35 49.23 -51.00
N LEU A 748 -25.99 50.32 -51.42
CA LEU A 748 -27.05 51.01 -50.68
C LEU A 748 -28.42 50.60 -51.19
N ASP A 749 -29.31 50.21 -50.29
CA ASP A 749 -30.70 49.87 -50.62
C ASP A 749 -31.60 51.13 -50.65
N ASN A 750 -32.92 50.96 -50.66
CA ASN A 750 -33.89 52.02 -50.94
C ASN A 750 -34.33 52.84 -49.71
N ASN A 751 -34.10 52.36 -48.48
CA ASN A 751 -34.47 53.07 -47.25
C ASN A 751 -33.33 53.98 -46.79
N VAL A 752 -33.58 54.78 -45.75
CA VAL A 752 -32.58 55.68 -45.19
C VAL A 752 -32.06 55.09 -43.88
N SER A 753 -30.80 54.62 -43.90
CA SER A 753 -30.08 54.25 -42.68
C SER A 753 -29.86 55.49 -41.79
N PRO A 754 -30.07 55.39 -40.46
CA PRO A 754 -29.73 56.46 -39.53
C PRO A 754 -28.27 56.93 -39.63
N ALA A 755 -27.99 58.19 -39.36
CA ALA A 755 -26.61 58.69 -39.30
C ALA A 755 -25.81 57.96 -38.20
N GLY A 756 -24.53 57.67 -38.46
CA GLY A 756 -23.62 57.01 -37.52
C GLY A 756 -22.57 56.14 -38.20
N GLN A 757 -21.68 55.54 -37.40
CA GLN A 757 -20.67 54.60 -37.87
C GLN A 757 -21.21 53.17 -37.85
N TYR A 758 -21.14 52.48 -38.97
CA TYR A 758 -21.56 51.09 -39.12
C TYR A 758 -20.34 50.18 -39.24
N ASN A 759 -20.36 49.06 -38.52
CA ASN A 759 -19.27 48.08 -38.49
C ASN A 759 -19.78 46.67 -38.78
N GLY A 760 -18.90 45.83 -39.34
CA GLY A 760 -19.13 44.41 -39.60
C GLY A 760 -17.80 43.71 -39.87
N VAL A 761 -17.85 42.40 -40.08
CA VAL A 761 -16.66 41.55 -40.28
C VAL A 761 -16.71 40.94 -41.68
N ILE A 762 -15.57 40.94 -42.38
CA ILE A 762 -15.35 40.12 -43.57
C ILE A 762 -14.57 38.89 -43.13
N SER A 763 -15.14 37.71 -43.32
CA SER A 763 -14.51 36.42 -43.06
C SER A 763 -13.88 35.91 -44.34
N TRP A 764 -12.57 35.65 -44.30
CA TRP A 764 -11.80 35.12 -45.42
C TRP A 764 -11.54 33.63 -45.23
N ILE A 765 -11.68 32.86 -46.31
CA ILE A 765 -11.38 31.42 -46.35
C ILE A 765 -10.39 31.19 -47.47
N LEU A 766 -9.31 30.45 -47.19
CA LEU A 766 -8.32 30.02 -48.16
C LEU A 766 -8.41 28.50 -48.30
N LEU A 767 -8.73 28.04 -49.52
CA LEU A 767 -8.84 26.64 -49.85
C LEU A 767 -7.57 26.19 -50.59
N ASP A 768 -6.91 25.17 -50.05
CA ASP A 768 -5.96 24.36 -50.81
C ASP A 768 -6.78 23.53 -51.83
N SER A 769 -6.49 23.71 -53.11
CA SER A 769 -7.27 23.11 -54.20
C SER A 769 -6.36 22.60 -55.31
N ILE A 770 -6.69 21.44 -55.88
CA ILE A 770 -6.16 21.04 -57.19
C ILE A 770 -6.75 21.92 -58.31
N ALA A 771 -6.04 22.04 -59.42
CA ALA A 771 -6.49 22.85 -60.55
C ALA A 771 -7.85 22.37 -61.08
N ASN A 772 -8.82 23.29 -61.17
CA ASN A 772 -10.04 23.06 -61.95
C ASN A 772 -9.66 23.00 -63.44
N GLN A 773 -9.87 21.84 -64.07
CA GLN A 773 -9.78 21.67 -65.52
C GLN A 773 -11.05 22.19 -66.22
#